data_AF-A0A2G5TTK2-F1
#
_entry.id   AF-A0A2G5TTK2-F1
#
_cell.length_a   1.000
_cell.length_b   1.000
_cell.length_c   1.000
_cell.angle_alpha   90.00
_cell.angle_beta   90.00
_cell.angle_gamma   90.00
#
_symmetry.space_group_name_H-M   'P 1'
#
loop_
_entity.id
_entity.type
_entity.pdbx_description
1 polymer ?
#
loop_
_entity_poly.entity_id
_entity_poly.type
_entity_poly.pdbx_seq_one_letter_code
_entity_poly.pdbx_strand_id
1 'polypeptide(L)'
;MLYENSQEELKKLLLLLLGCAIQSDKKKVFVERITGFDQEIQIGLASYIQELTEGNQIVRSLEIGEFVGEQEAELIMKDREDNGGPSGSVEDVDSDDLESTTTTSSNGDHCIKHKESSSYLMSRSTSPTSEARHLTLQLANVQHEMRQLRTQAENKDEECRKLEVELEEKSKKISSLENERLKLLEKERKVKELSDDLQAARCRIEKLQPLENVEKKYKEARDEKDLYKSRYEAVTKKNHTLEEEVTELDKKLKTLQMESKSRNGVEDQLARLKITLQEFESEISKKNSDIEDLLVEKHRMDLELKEREERIQQLEMPISTNNTPRFMDSLADQLEDAKQDEFEMMKAEIRKLRAQTEGATPETTIITHHPNIDDLHQKLSSEQHKNAQLQLEIQKLQVEREQIDGNLERIGIELEETSEQMENLNSERDEAIKQLHEARRKFTQFQTEFGNKSDEKLRKFQKEVEILKEHEEEMEASFGRIKEENRRLQFELDEVQEEKLAFEDQLKSLERSKKSLETEKTSLKSKLLELEDLLESQKLTLMNTEVSQKRLEDRDQLINSLHNQKNDLENDLKTCQTHLDLESKKLQRLREDLVQEKSKRADLVGRLRSLCTTLSLNGAHFEEMDNDEKLIENIDDIMMNALVAVKRERDDLRIQGNQQIAELGDLKRDIEKLRRSESASLNESDDRVRELTRENMHTKEQVFMLQEKLRELNLELSTKNNEIDLAKASIEELNRNSTSSVASNSEIARLQVSIRNSQIQEDLVKQENQKMRDELQELEKQNKKRNQNLDELESMHKTLLVDHSRLQQLHNLLTRDYDEAKKESMELRQKVQNIPRQQAVFMNANIRELEAKLSEEISRKEQAIRQLQELEKEHKMCRIHCDNLRRDVTELVQTRDELSSELRRAHDTCQHRNNQIDDLKKQLGQKISEINKLNSKIDALSQLNRTYNDENKNLSRQLEILLTQNKELLQRALHDKDQYHLEMKDYQDQLSALRRHKEKLEDKIMDQYRTMENKKSTPERKQPLVKRAAKALINRRRATSNGGSTTEDSSVYSADERSSPPLAGNSQCSVSTSSESTSTLSSGVYTSPEDCPLHGSRSFSQKSALKLMTSASTSSFSRILSLRRLKNPSSSRDLKESILQGAYTNPNVRKMIDGPFYD
;
A
#
# COMPACT_ATOMS: atom_id res chain seq x y z
N MET A 1 -69.43 36.17 19.67
CA MET A 1 -69.13 37.03 20.82
C MET A 1 -67.61 37.14 21.02
N LEU A 2 -66.98 36.28 21.83
CA LEU A 2 -65.56 36.42 22.20
C LEU A 2 -64.58 36.44 21.01
N TYR A 3 -64.78 35.58 20.02
CA TYR A 3 -63.91 35.51 18.83
C TYR A 3 -64.00 36.77 17.96
N GLU A 4 -65.21 37.33 17.76
CA GLU A 4 -65.43 38.55 16.97
C GLU A 4 -64.78 39.77 17.63
N ASN A 5 -64.90 39.94 18.96
CA ASN A 5 -64.17 40.98 19.68
C ASN A 5 -62.64 40.86 19.46
N SER A 6 -62.09 39.64 19.54
CA SER A 6 -60.65 39.43 19.33
C SER A 6 -60.20 39.72 17.89
N GLN A 7 -61.07 39.47 16.89
CA GLN A 7 -60.80 39.84 15.51
C GLN A 7 -60.93 41.35 15.27
N GLU A 8 -61.88 42.03 15.92
CA GLU A 8 -61.97 43.50 15.88
C GLU A 8 -60.77 44.17 16.53
N GLU A 9 -60.33 43.70 17.70
CA GLU A 9 -59.15 44.24 18.39
C GLU A 9 -57.86 43.99 17.57
N LEU A 10 -57.71 42.80 16.99
CA LEU A 10 -56.61 42.50 16.07
C LEU A 10 -56.67 43.36 14.80
N LYS A 11 -57.85 43.60 14.22
CA LYS A 11 -58.03 44.49 13.07
C LYS A 11 -57.68 45.94 13.43
N LYS A 12 -58.13 46.45 14.58
CA LYS A 12 -57.80 47.79 15.10
C LYS A 12 -56.29 47.95 15.34
N LEU A 13 -55.64 46.93 15.89
CA LEU A 13 -54.19 46.89 16.09
C LEU A 13 -53.42 46.88 14.75
N LEU A 14 -53.87 46.10 13.76
CA LEU A 14 -53.28 46.05 12.42
C LEU A 14 -53.45 47.37 11.66
N LEU A 15 -54.61 48.03 11.74
CA LEU A 15 -54.82 49.36 11.18
C LEU A 15 -53.93 50.41 11.88
N LEU A 16 -53.78 50.35 13.21
CA LEU A 16 -52.88 51.25 13.95
C LEU A 16 -51.42 51.08 13.52
N LEU A 17 -50.95 49.83 13.37
CA LEU A 17 -49.61 49.51 12.87
C LEU A 17 -49.40 50.00 11.42
N LEU A 18 -50.41 49.86 10.55
CA LEU A 18 -50.38 50.37 9.18
C LEU A 18 -50.28 51.92 9.17
N GLY A 19 -51.09 52.60 10.00
CA GLY A 19 -51.04 54.05 10.17
C GLY A 19 -49.66 54.53 10.65
N CYS A 20 -49.12 53.90 11.70
CA CYS A 20 -47.77 54.21 12.21
C CYS A 20 -46.65 53.94 11.18
N ALA A 21 -46.78 52.94 10.31
CA ALA A 21 -45.80 52.68 9.25
C ALA A 21 -45.80 53.79 8.19
N ILE A 22 -46.98 54.31 7.84
CA ILE A 22 -47.18 55.33 6.79
C ILE A 22 -46.85 56.74 7.29
N GLN A 23 -47.13 57.01 8.57
CA GLN A 23 -46.71 58.24 9.24
C GLN A 23 -45.21 58.23 9.66
N SER A 24 -44.46 57.15 9.40
CA SER A 24 -43.03 57.08 9.70
C SER A 24 -42.16 57.81 8.67
N ASP A 25 -40.99 58.29 9.10
CA ASP A 25 -39.98 58.93 8.23
C ASP A 25 -39.52 58.04 7.06
N LYS A 26 -39.72 56.72 7.19
CA LYS A 26 -39.37 55.71 6.18
C LYS A 26 -40.48 55.48 5.15
N LYS A 27 -41.53 56.33 5.09
CA LYS A 27 -42.73 56.15 4.24
C LYS A 27 -42.44 55.79 2.77
N LYS A 28 -41.37 56.32 2.17
CA LYS A 28 -40.93 55.95 0.80
C LYS A 28 -40.63 54.45 0.63
N VAL A 29 -39.93 53.83 1.58
CA VAL A 29 -39.54 52.40 1.52
C VAL A 29 -40.76 51.48 1.70
N PHE A 30 -41.75 51.91 2.49
CA PHE A 30 -43.02 51.18 2.62
C PHE A 30 -43.86 51.32 1.35
N VAL A 31 -43.94 52.50 0.73
CA VAL A 31 -44.62 52.69 -0.56
C VAL A 31 -43.97 51.83 -1.66
N GLU A 32 -42.64 51.82 -1.80
CA GLU A 32 -41.95 50.97 -2.78
C GLU A 32 -42.27 49.47 -2.60
N ARG A 33 -42.30 48.99 -1.35
CA ARG A 33 -42.71 47.61 -1.05
C ARG A 33 -44.19 47.34 -1.35
N ILE A 34 -45.07 48.28 -1.05
CA ILE A 34 -46.51 48.15 -1.35
C ILE A 34 -46.73 48.09 -2.87
N THR A 35 -46.01 48.89 -3.67
CA THR A 35 -46.04 48.82 -5.14
C THR A 35 -45.44 47.53 -5.74
N GLY A 36 -44.86 46.65 -4.91
CA GLY A 36 -44.35 45.33 -5.30
C GLY A 36 -45.32 44.17 -5.10
N PHE A 37 -46.49 44.37 -4.47
CA PHE A 37 -47.51 43.32 -4.30
C PHE A 37 -48.50 43.25 -5.48
N ASP A 38 -49.29 42.17 -5.54
CA ASP A 38 -50.34 42.01 -6.56
C ASP A 38 -51.40 43.13 -6.50
N GLN A 39 -51.98 43.43 -7.66
CA GLN A 39 -52.80 44.63 -7.86
C GLN A 39 -54.07 44.66 -6.98
N GLU A 40 -54.64 43.50 -6.65
CA GLU A 40 -55.76 43.38 -5.69
C GLU A 40 -55.33 43.74 -4.26
N ILE A 41 -54.12 43.34 -3.85
CA ILE A 41 -53.53 43.66 -2.54
C ILE A 41 -53.18 45.16 -2.49
N GLN A 42 -52.68 45.73 -3.58
CA GLN A 42 -52.44 47.18 -3.68
C GLN A 42 -53.74 47.98 -3.51
N ILE A 43 -54.84 47.56 -4.15
CA ILE A 43 -56.14 48.22 -4.03
C ILE A 43 -56.72 48.07 -2.62
N GLY A 44 -56.66 46.87 -2.02
CA GLY A 44 -57.13 46.64 -0.66
C GLY A 44 -56.33 47.40 0.40
N LEU A 45 -55.00 47.47 0.25
CA LEU A 45 -54.18 48.34 1.09
C LEU A 45 -54.53 49.81 0.85
N ALA A 46 -54.65 50.27 -0.40
CA ALA A 46 -55.00 51.65 -0.70
C ALA A 46 -56.32 52.09 -0.04
N SER A 47 -57.35 51.24 0.03
CA SER A 47 -58.59 51.59 0.74
C SER A 47 -58.40 51.67 2.26
N TYR A 48 -57.62 50.78 2.88
CA TYR A 48 -57.33 50.87 4.32
C TYR A 48 -56.42 52.06 4.66
N ILE A 49 -55.53 52.44 3.75
CA ILE A 49 -54.71 53.65 3.88
C ILE A 49 -55.58 54.90 3.77
N GLN A 50 -56.52 54.92 2.82
CA GLN A 50 -57.48 56.01 2.67
C GLN A 50 -58.39 56.15 3.91
N GLU A 51 -58.89 55.02 4.44
CA GLU A 51 -59.67 54.96 5.69
C GLU A 51 -58.87 55.53 6.90
N LEU A 52 -57.55 55.28 6.95
CA LEU A 52 -56.66 55.83 7.97
C LEU A 52 -56.30 57.31 7.78
N THR A 53 -56.38 57.85 6.57
CA THR A 53 -56.12 59.29 6.29
C THR A 53 -57.37 60.17 6.31
N GLU A 54 -58.55 59.59 6.11
CA GLU A 54 -59.84 60.31 6.11
C GLU A 54 -60.62 60.10 7.44
N GLY A 55 -60.31 59.05 8.21
CA GLY A 55 -61.04 58.65 9.42
C GLY A 55 -60.50 59.21 10.74
N ASN A 56 -60.96 60.40 11.13
CA ASN A 56 -60.60 61.12 12.38
C ASN A 56 -60.87 60.40 13.74
N GLN A 57 -61.28 59.13 13.76
CA GLN A 57 -61.62 58.38 14.98
C GLN A 57 -60.56 57.38 15.47
N ILE A 58 -59.60 56.97 14.63
CA ILE A 58 -58.58 55.95 15.01
C ILE A 58 -57.17 56.53 15.10
N VAL A 59 -56.82 57.47 14.21
CA VAL A 59 -55.53 58.19 14.25
C VAL A 59 -55.80 59.68 14.07
N ARG A 60 -55.27 60.52 14.97
CA ARG A 60 -55.23 61.98 14.73
C ARG A 60 -54.12 62.28 13.72
N SER A 61 -54.44 63.03 12.67
CA SER A 61 -53.46 63.56 11.74
C SER A 61 -52.45 64.44 12.47
N LEU A 62 -51.16 64.13 12.33
CA LEU A 62 -50.06 64.79 13.03
C LEU A 62 -49.00 65.30 12.03
N GLU A 63 -49.39 66.13 11.07
CA GLU A 63 -48.46 66.89 10.23
C GLU A 63 -48.73 68.40 10.35
N ILE A 64 -47.64 69.18 10.45
CA ILE A 64 -47.55 70.65 10.45
C ILE A 64 -48.16 71.35 11.69
N GLY A 65 -47.32 71.50 12.71
CA GLY A 65 -47.52 72.36 13.87
C GLY A 65 -46.53 73.54 13.92
N GLU A 66 -46.19 74.13 12.78
CA GLU A 66 -45.51 75.45 12.76
C GLU A 66 -46.56 76.56 12.86
N PHE A 67 -46.41 77.46 13.83
CA PHE A 67 -47.08 78.77 13.91
C PHE A 67 -48.61 78.83 14.11
N VAL A 68 -49.11 78.31 15.25
CA VAL A 68 -50.30 78.88 15.94
C VAL A 68 -49.97 79.03 17.44
N GLY A 69 -50.42 80.13 18.06
CA GLY A 69 -50.12 80.48 19.46
C GLY A 69 -51.05 79.87 20.51
N GLU A 70 -50.70 80.07 21.78
CA GLU A 70 -51.16 79.28 22.94
C GLU A 70 -52.64 79.40 23.36
N GLN A 71 -53.48 80.18 22.65
CA GLN A 71 -54.81 80.58 23.15
C GLN A 71 -55.99 79.63 22.90
N GLU A 72 -55.82 78.50 22.19
CA GLU A 72 -56.87 77.47 22.08
C GLU A 72 -56.55 76.18 22.86
N ALA A 73 -55.32 76.00 23.35
CA ALA A 73 -54.97 74.90 24.25
C ALA A 73 -55.65 75.02 25.63
N GLU A 74 -55.84 76.26 26.11
CA GLU A 74 -56.48 76.55 27.41
C GLU A 74 -58.00 76.30 27.42
N LEU A 75 -58.65 76.32 26.25
CA LEU A 75 -60.09 76.04 26.12
C LEU A 75 -60.41 74.53 26.23
N ILE A 76 -59.60 73.67 25.61
CA ILE A 76 -59.87 72.22 25.56
C ILE A 76 -59.61 71.51 26.90
N MET A 77 -58.86 72.12 27.82
CA MET A 77 -58.77 71.65 29.22
C MET A 77 -59.90 72.20 30.11
N LYS A 78 -60.67 73.21 29.66
CA LYS A 78 -61.74 73.85 30.43
C LYS A 78 -63.09 73.14 30.29
N ASP A 79 -63.41 72.65 29.09
CA ASP A 79 -64.65 71.91 28.78
C ASP A 79 -64.70 70.48 29.37
N ARG A 80 -63.93 70.22 30.44
CA ARG A 80 -63.94 68.94 31.16
C ARG A 80 -64.14 69.05 32.68
N GLU A 81 -64.22 70.26 33.23
CA GLU A 81 -64.56 70.49 34.65
C GLU A 81 -66.03 70.91 34.86
N ASP A 82 -66.73 71.40 33.83
CA ASP A 82 -68.07 71.99 33.97
C ASP A 82 -69.24 71.01 33.73
N ASN A 83 -69.22 69.86 34.43
CA ASN A 83 -70.45 69.09 34.75
C ASN A 83 -70.27 68.16 35.96
N GLY A 84 -69.85 68.70 37.10
CA GLY A 84 -69.68 67.96 38.36
C GLY A 84 -69.90 68.85 39.59
N GLY A 85 -71.06 68.73 40.24
CA GLY A 85 -71.41 69.53 41.42
C GLY A 85 -70.47 69.32 42.62
N PRO A 86 -70.29 70.33 43.49
CA PRO A 86 -69.11 70.47 44.33
C PRO A 86 -69.07 69.54 45.56
N SER A 87 -67.99 68.79 45.73
CA SER A 87 -67.56 68.17 47.00
C SER A 87 -66.11 67.65 46.90
N GLY A 88 -65.34 67.80 47.98
CA GLY A 88 -64.14 66.97 48.22
C GLY A 88 -62.79 67.53 47.74
N SER A 89 -62.39 68.71 48.20
CA SER A 89 -60.98 69.13 48.15
C SER A 89 -60.17 68.45 49.25
N VAL A 90 -59.43 67.39 48.91
CA VAL A 90 -58.28 66.89 49.69
C VAL A 90 -57.21 66.48 48.69
N GLU A 91 -56.05 67.12 48.76
CA GLU A 91 -54.83 66.64 48.12
C GLU A 91 -54.11 65.73 49.11
N ASP A 92 -53.80 64.49 48.72
CA ASP A 92 -52.95 63.60 49.51
C ASP A 92 -51.49 64.07 49.39
N VAL A 93 -50.96 64.63 50.48
CA VAL A 93 -49.52 64.95 50.63
C VAL A 93 -49.01 64.29 51.91
N ASP A 94 -48.58 63.04 51.79
CA ASP A 94 -47.88 62.33 52.87
C ASP A 94 -46.47 62.94 53.08
N SER A 95 -46.27 63.62 54.20
CA SER A 95 -45.05 63.49 55.02
C SER A 95 -45.25 64.13 56.40
N ASP A 96 -44.95 63.32 57.42
CA ASP A 96 -45.17 63.52 58.85
C ASP A 96 -44.48 64.73 59.53
N ASP A 97 -44.80 64.87 60.84
CA ASP A 97 -44.21 65.73 61.87
C ASP A 97 -44.42 67.27 61.73
N LEU A 98 -44.99 68.01 62.69
CA LEU A 98 -45.14 67.78 64.14
C LEU A 98 -46.53 68.11 64.71
N GLU A 99 -46.83 67.51 65.87
CA GLU A 99 -47.80 68.06 66.84
C GLU A 99 -47.26 69.32 67.54
N SER A 100 -48.06 70.38 67.66
CA SER A 100 -48.11 71.20 68.89
C SER A 100 -49.37 72.08 68.96
N THR A 101 -50.45 71.50 69.48
CA THR A 101 -51.58 72.12 70.21
C THR A 101 -51.90 73.62 70.06
N THR A 102 -53.15 73.92 69.69
CA THR A 102 -54.06 74.61 70.65
C THR A 102 -55.54 74.40 70.31
N THR A 103 -56.13 73.35 70.88
CA THR A 103 -57.58 73.09 70.84
C THR A 103 -58.29 73.70 72.05
N THR A 104 -59.23 74.63 71.82
CA THR A 104 -60.23 75.01 72.84
C THR A 104 -61.62 75.20 72.22
N SER A 105 -62.28 74.09 71.92
CA SER A 105 -63.75 74.03 71.82
C SER A 105 -64.28 73.29 73.04
N SER A 106 -65.19 73.93 73.79
CA SER A 106 -66.09 73.24 74.73
C SER A 106 -67.45 73.94 74.72
N ASN A 107 -68.50 73.20 74.38
CA ASN A 107 -69.86 73.72 74.27
C ASN A 107 -70.44 74.11 75.64
N GLY A 108 -71.42 75.02 75.65
CA GLY A 108 -72.01 75.59 76.87
C GLY A 108 -73.42 76.17 76.70
N ASP A 109 -74.29 75.41 76.03
CA ASP A 109 -75.76 75.52 75.96
C ASP A 109 -76.45 76.80 75.43
N HIS A 110 -77.63 76.56 74.83
CA HIS A 110 -78.58 77.59 74.43
C HIS A 110 -79.45 78.05 75.61
N CYS A 111 -79.80 79.33 75.67
CA CYS A 111 -81.18 79.68 76.05
C CYS A 111 -81.67 80.96 75.35
N ILE A 112 -82.69 80.79 74.49
CA ILE A 112 -83.42 81.89 73.85
C ILE A 112 -84.37 82.52 74.86
N LYS A 113 -84.22 83.82 75.15
CA LYS A 113 -85.35 84.68 75.56
C LYS A 113 -85.31 86.09 74.97
N HIS A 114 -86.02 86.23 73.85
CA HIS A 114 -87.01 87.30 73.62
C HIS A 114 -87.60 87.85 74.95
N LYS A 115 -87.92 89.14 75.11
CA LYS A 115 -88.01 90.29 74.18
C LYS A 115 -88.30 91.55 75.03
N GLU A 116 -87.92 92.75 74.57
CA GLU A 116 -88.79 93.94 74.36
C GLU A 116 -88.03 95.28 74.33
N SER A 117 -88.68 96.26 73.70
CA SER A 117 -88.08 97.53 73.28
C SER A 117 -88.43 98.67 74.24
N SER A 118 -87.46 99.54 74.54
CA SER A 118 -87.70 100.99 74.53
C SER A 118 -86.39 101.76 74.50
N SER A 119 -86.38 102.90 73.81
CA SER A 119 -85.39 103.96 74.04
C SER A 119 -85.57 104.61 75.42
N TYR A 120 -84.50 105.18 76.00
CA TYR A 120 -84.36 106.65 76.18
C TYR A 120 -83.08 107.06 76.96
N LEU A 121 -82.39 108.08 76.41
CA LEU A 121 -81.46 109.04 77.05
C LEU A 121 -80.06 108.61 77.55
N MET A 122 -79.20 109.63 77.62
CA MET A 122 -77.80 109.63 78.05
C MET A 122 -77.67 109.90 79.56
N SER A 123 -76.62 109.41 80.23
CA SER A 123 -75.67 110.30 80.94
C SER A 123 -74.43 109.62 81.58
N ARG A 124 -73.40 110.46 81.69
CA ARG A 124 -72.00 110.29 82.13
C ARG A 124 -71.68 109.52 83.43
N SER A 125 -70.55 108.80 83.36
CA SER A 125 -69.41 108.75 84.31
C SER A 125 -69.49 108.04 85.68
N THR A 126 -68.50 107.18 85.95
CA THR A 126 -67.56 107.26 87.11
C THR A 126 -66.39 106.27 86.94
N SER A 127 -65.33 106.36 87.75
CA SER A 127 -64.11 105.54 87.66
C SER A 127 -64.26 104.13 88.30
N PRO A 128 -63.50 103.11 87.84
CA PRO A 128 -63.67 101.73 88.30
C PRO A 128 -63.27 101.50 89.77
N THR A 129 -64.00 100.60 90.43
CA THR A 129 -63.84 100.24 91.85
C THR A 129 -62.57 99.42 92.12
N SER A 130 -62.19 99.30 93.39
CA SER A 130 -60.95 98.61 93.77
C SER A 130 -60.95 97.11 93.45
N GLU A 131 -62.12 96.49 93.44
CA GLU A 131 -62.33 95.09 93.07
C GLU A 131 -62.02 94.84 91.58
N ALA A 132 -62.51 95.71 90.69
CA ALA A 132 -62.19 95.65 89.26
C ALA A 132 -60.66 95.76 88.99
N ARG A 133 -59.94 96.54 89.81
CA ARG A 133 -58.46 96.60 89.73
C ARG A 133 -57.79 95.31 90.22
N HIS A 134 -58.37 94.61 91.21
CA HIS A 134 -57.87 93.32 91.66
C HIS A 134 -58.11 92.22 90.60
N LEU A 135 -59.30 92.17 89.99
CA LEU A 135 -59.55 91.27 88.84
C LEU A 135 -58.63 91.60 87.65
N THR A 136 -58.36 92.88 87.38
CA THR A 136 -57.41 93.28 86.32
C THR A 136 -55.99 92.76 86.61
N LEU A 137 -55.54 92.80 87.87
CA LEU A 137 -54.26 92.21 88.28
C LEU A 137 -54.25 90.68 88.20
N GLN A 138 -55.33 90.00 88.59
CA GLN A 138 -55.44 88.54 88.42
C GLN A 138 -55.41 88.14 86.94
N LEU A 139 -56.15 88.84 86.07
CA LEU A 139 -56.12 88.64 84.63
C LEU A 139 -54.74 88.93 84.04
N ALA A 140 -54.03 89.96 84.52
CA ALA A 140 -52.67 90.25 84.09
C ALA A 140 -51.68 89.14 84.51
N ASN A 141 -51.83 88.56 85.71
CA ASN A 141 -51.02 87.43 86.16
C ASN A 141 -51.29 86.16 85.33
N VAL A 142 -52.56 85.81 85.10
CA VAL A 142 -52.93 84.65 84.25
C VAL A 142 -52.45 84.87 82.80
N GLN A 143 -52.52 86.10 82.27
CA GLN A 143 -51.92 86.43 80.98
C GLN A 143 -50.39 86.37 80.97
N HIS A 144 -49.72 86.58 82.11
CA HIS A 144 -48.28 86.42 82.23
C HIS A 144 -47.89 84.94 82.28
N GLU A 145 -48.58 84.12 83.07
CA GLU A 145 -48.41 82.66 83.13
C GLU A 145 -48.68 82.01 81.75
N MET A 146 -49.76 82.41 81.07
CA MET A 146 -50.04 81.97 79.69
C MET A 146 -48.96 82.38 78.68
N ARG A 147 -48.24 83.49 78.91
CA ARG A 147 -47.08 83.86 78.08
C ARG A 147 -45.84 83.03 78.43
N GLN A 148 -45.58 82.79 79.72
CA GLN A 148 -44.48 81.92 80.15
C GLN A 148 -44.65 80.50 79.56
N LEU A 149 -45.84 79.90 79.70
CA LEU A 149 -46.14 78.58 79.15
C LEU A 149 -46.01 78.53 77.61
N ARG A 150 -46.43 79.58 76.90
CA ARG A 150 -46.19 79.69 75.45
C ARG A 150 -44.72 79.75 75.11
N THR A 151 -43.94 80.62 75.77
CA THR A 151 -42.48 80.65 75.56
C THR A 151 -41.80 79.34 75.95
N GLN A 152 -42.35 78.58 76.90
CA GLN A 152 -41.83 77.26 77.26
C GLN A 152 -42.16 76.20 76.19
N ALA A 153 -43.34 76.25 75.58
CA ALA A 153 -43.70 75.42 74.42
C ALA A 153 -42.84 75.78 73.19
N GLU A 154 -42.76 77.06 72.83
CA GLU A 154 -41.94 77.57 71.72
C GLU A 154 -40.46 77.14 71.87
N ASN A 155 -39.89 77.19 73.08
CA ASN A 155 -38.54 76.70 73.36
C ASN A 155 -38.42 75.17 73.26
N LYS A 156 -39.48 74.40 73.50
CA LYS A 156 -39.50 72.93 73.35
C LYS A 156 -39.67 72.51 71.91
N ASP A 157 -40.55 73.16 71.14
CA ASP A 157 -40.66 72.96 69.69
C ASP A 157 -39.31 73.29 69.00
N GLU A 158 -38.57 74.26 69.53
CA GLU A 158 -37.23 74.67 69.11
C GLU A 158 -36.09 73.76 69.61
N GLU A 159 -36.34 72.89 70.59
CA GLU A 159 -35.46 71.77 70.95
C GLU A 159 -35.75 70.54 70.08
N CYS A 160 -37.03 70.20 69.86
CA CYS A 160 -37.48 69.12 68.97
C CYS A 160 -36.90 69.30 67.55
N ARG A 161 -37.11 70.47 66.94
CA ARG A 161 -36.57 70.80 65.60
C ARG A 161 -35.04 70.71 65.49
N LYS A 162 -34.28 70.80 66.59
CA LYS A 162 -32.84 70.53 66.58
C LYS A 162 -32.53 69.04 66.63
N LEU A 163 -33.28 68.27 67.41
CA LEU A 163 -33.14 66.81 67.50
C LEU A 163 -33.56 66.12 66.19
N GLU A 164 -34.58 66.64 65.49
CA GLU A 164 -34.98 66.19 64.14
C GLU A 164 -33.88 66.41 63.11
N VAL A 165 -33.30 67.62 63.04
CA VAL A 165 -32.17 67.90 62.13
C VAL A 165 -30.95 67.03 62.48
N GLU A 166 -30.62 66.87 63.76
CA GLU A 166 -29.57 65.94 64.20
C GLU A 166 -29.88 64.48 63.82
N LEU A 167 -31.14 64.05 63.85
CA LEU A 167 -31.57 62.70 63.47
C LEU A 167 -31.49 62.51 61.94
N GLU A 168 -31.89 63.52 61.17
CA GLU A 168 -31.82 63.52 59.71
C GLU A 168 -30.36 63.51 59.22
N GLU A 169 -29.46 64.28 59.85
CA GLU A 169 -28.01 64.22 59.58
C GLU A 169 -27.43 62.84 59.90
N LYS A 170 -27.82 62.23 61.03
CA LYS A 170 -27.39 60.87 61.41
C LYS A 170 -27.93 59.82 60.44
N SER A 171 -29.18 59.96 59.99
CA SER A 171 -29.81 59.09 58.97
C SER A 171 -29.08 59.18 57.62
N LYS A 172 -28.85 60.41 57.12
CA LYS A 172 -28.03 60.69 55.92
C LYS A 172 -26.63 60.09 56.07
N LYS A 173 -26.01 60.17 57.25
CA LYS A 173 -24.69 59.60 57.49
C LYS A 173 -24.71 58.06 57.51
N ILE A 174 -25.71 57.43 58.12
CA ILE A 174 -25.91 55.97 58.08
C ILE A 174 -26.05 55.49 56.63
N SER A 175 -26.97 56.09 55.86
CA SER A 175 -27.15 55.76 54.44
C SER A 175 -25.86 55.93 53.62
N SER A 176 -25.05 56.95 53.90
CA SER A 176 -23.73 57.11 53.26
C SER A 176 -22.77 55.95 53.53
N LEU A 177 -22.77 55.43 54.77
CA LEU A 177 -21.89 54.34 55.22
C LEU A 177 -22.40 52.97 54.72
N GLU A 178 -23.71 52.78 54.61
CA GLU A 178 -24.30 51.57 54.01
C GLU A 178 -24.00 51.49 52.52
N ASN A 179 -24.12 52.61 51.80
CA ASN A 179 -23.70 52.72 50.39
C ASN A 179 -22.19 52.48 50.21
N GLU A 180 -21.34 52.93 51.14
CA GLU A 180 -19.90 52.63 51.13
C GLU A 180 -19.62 51.15 51.41
N ARG A 181 -20.28 50.55 52.41
CA ARG A 181 -20.20 49.12 52.74
C ARG A 181 -20.61 48.24 51.57
N LEU A 182 -21.68 48.59 50.85
CA LEU A 182 -22.11 47.86 49.64
C LEU A 182 -21.05 47.93 48.54
N LYS A 183 -20.47 49.11 48.28
CA LYS A 183 -19.37 49.28 47.31
C LYS A 183 -18.09 48.54 47.71
N LEU A 184 -17.83 48.36 49.00
CA LEU A 184 -16.71 47.55 49.50
C LEU A 184 -16.98 46.04 49.31
N LEU A 185 -18.19 45.56 49.63
CA LEU A 185 -18.60 44.17 49.37
C LEU A 185 -18.58 43.82 47.88
N GLU A 186 -18.95 44.76 46.99
CA GLU A 186 -18.87 44.57 45.54
C GLU A 186 -17.41 44.46 45.06
N LYS A 187 -16.51 45.28 45.62
CA LYS A 187 -15.05 45.17 45.36
C LYS A 187 -14.48 43.86 45.87
N GLU A 188 -14.89 43.40 47.05
CA GLU A 188 -14.46 42.11 47.63
C GLU A 188 -14.88 40.93 46.74
N ARG A 189 -16.12 40.92 46.23
CA ARG A 189 -16.59 39.94 45.24
C ARG A 189 -15.73 39.95 43.98
N LYS A 190 -15.48 41.12 43.39
CA LYS A 190 -14.66 41.27 42.18
C LYS A 190 -13.20 40.84 42.39
N VAL A 191 -12.63 41.11 43.57
CA VAL A 191 -11.28 40.61 43.94
C VAL A 191 -11.28 39.08 44.06
N LYS A 192 -12.34 38.48 44.60
CA LYS A 192 -12.47 37.02 44.67
C LYS A 192 -12.64 36.40 43.28
N GLU A 193 -13.53 36.93 42.44
CA GLU A 193 -13.72 36.50 41.05
C GLU A 193 -12.39 36.50 40.28
N LEU A 194 -11.65 37.61 40.35
CA LEU A 194 -10.31 37.72 39.73
C LEU A 194 -9.28 36.76 40.35
N SER A 195 -9.38 36.43 41.64
CA SER A 195 -8.51 35.45 42.29
C SER A 195 -8.82 34.03 41.84
N ASP A 196 -10.09 33.68 41.71
CA ASP A 196 -10.56 32.36 41.25
C ASP A 196 -10.21 32.16 39.76
N ASP A 197 -10.35 33.20 38.92
CA ASP A 197 -9.87 33.22 37.53
C ASP A 197 -8.34 33.06 37.42
N LEU A 198 -7.57 33.79 38.24
CA LEU A 198 -6.10 33.70 38.26
C LEU A 198 -5.65 32.30 38.71
N GLN A 199 -6.34 31.70 39.68
CA GLN A 199 -6.07 30.32 40.09
C GLN A 199 -6.46 29.31 39.00
N ALA A 200 -7.58 29.50 38.31
CA ALA A 200 -7.96 28.68 37.15
C ALA A 200 -6.92 28.79 36.01
N ALA A 201 -6.40 29.99 35.75
CA ALA A 201 -5.32 30.21 34.79
C ALA A 201 -4.02 29.51 35.21
N ARG A 202 -3.63 29.57 36.49
CA ARG A 202 -2.48 28.81 37.02
C ARG A 202 -2.66 27.30 36.82
N CYS A 203 -3.82 26.76 37.18
CA CYS A 203 -4.13 25.34 36.99
C CYS A 203 -4.17 24.92 35.50
N ARG A 204 -4.44 25.85 34.57
CA ARG A 204 -4.29 25.60 33.12
C ARG A 204 -2.82 25.57 32.70
N ILE A 205 -2.02 26.54 33.16
CA ILE A 205 -0.57 26.61 32.86
C ILE A 205 0.18 25.38 33.41
N GLU A 206 -0.10 24.97 34.65
CA GLU A 206 0.51 23.79 35.29
C GLU A 206 0.17 22.49 34.54
N LYS A 207 -1.02 22.40 33.93
CA LYS A 207 -1.41 21.28 33.04
C LYS A 207 -0.76 21.34 31.65
N LEU A 208 -0.33 22.52 31.19
CA LEU A 208 0.34 22.69 29.89
C LEU A 208 1.84 22.40 29.96
N GLN A 209 2.52 22.75 31.05
CA GLN A 209 3.96 22.47 31.24
C GLN A 209 4.39 21.01 30.97
N PRO A 210 3.68 19.94 31.43
CA PRO A 210 4.05 18.57 31.06
C PRO A 210 3.81 18.28 29.57
N LEU A 211 2.84 18.93 28.94
CA LEU A 211 2.56 18.79 27.50
C LEU A 211 3.63 19.48 26.64
N GLU A 212 4.14 20.65 27.04
CA GLU A 212 5.30 21.30 26.40
C GLU A 212 6.56 20.40 26.45
N ASN A 213 6.78 19.73 27.59
CA ASN A 213 7.89 18.78 27.73
C ASN A 213 7.70 17.51 26.88
N VAL A 214 6.46 17.09 26.63
CA VAL A 214 6.13 15.98 25.72
C VAL A 214 6.28 16.42 24.25
N GLU A 215 5.83 17.62 23.89
CA GLU A 215 6.02 18.20 22.56
C GLU A 215 7.51 18.36 22.23
N LYS A 216 8.32 18.81 23.19
CA LYS A 216 9.78 18.88 23.06
C LYS A 216 10.39 17.50 22.76
N LYS A 217 10.00 16.46 23.51
CA LYS A 217 10.46 15.08 23.26
C LYS A 217 10.05 14.56 21.88
N TYR A 218 8.84 14.90 21.41
CA TYR A 218 8.41 14.54 20.05
C TYR A 218 9.16 15.32 18.95
N LYS A 219 9.61 16.55 19.20
CA LYS A 219 10.52 17.29 18.31
C LYS A 219 11.89 16.61 18.28
N GLU A 220 12.49 16.34 19.44
CA GLU A 220 13.79 15.65 19.56
C GLU A 220 13.77 14.27 18.88
N ALA A 221 12.73 13.46 19.10
CA ALA A 221 12.57 12.15 18.45
C ALA A 221 12.28 12.25 16.93
N ARG A 222 11.67 13.34 16.46
CA ARG A 222 11.50 13.62 15.03
C ARG A 222 12.84 13.97 14.38
N ASP A 223 13.60 14.87 14.99
CA ASP A 223 14.89 15.31 14.47
C ASP A 223 15.89 14.15 14.44
N GLU A 224 15.86 13.25 15.44
CA GLU A 224 16.63 12.00 15.45
C GLU A 224 16.17 11.03 14.33
N LYS A 225 14.86 10.88 14.10
CA LYS A 225 14.33 10.09 12.97
C LYS A 225 14.77 10.65 11.62
N ASP A 226 14.73 11.96 11.42
CA ASP A 226 15.15 12.61 10.18
C ASP A 226 16.68 12.53 9.98
N LEU A 227 17.48 12.54 11.07
CA LEU A 227 18.92 12.22 11.04
C LEU A 227 19.17 10.76 10.61
N TYR A 228 18.46 9.78 11.19
CA TYR A 228 18.59 8.38 10.78
C TYR A 228 18.14 8.16 9.33
N LYS A 229 17.08 8.85 8.87
CA LYS A 229 16.64 8.83 7.47
C LYS A 229 17.72 9.39 6.53
N SER A 230 18.32 10.53 6.87
CA SER A 230 19.43 11.11 6.10
C SER A 230 20.64 10.17 6.03
N ARG A 231 21.00 9.53 7.15
CA ARG A 231 22.06 8.52 7.20
C ARG A 231 21.73 7.28 6.36
N TYR A 232 20.49 6.80 6.38
CA TYR A 232 20.03 5.70 5.53
C TYR A 232 20.13 6.06 4.06
N GLU A 233 19.63 7.23 3.66
CA GLU A 233 19.73 7.73 2.27
C GLU A 233 21.19 7.91 1.80
N ALA A 234 22.13 8.27 2.69
CA ALA A 234 23.55 8.32 2.35
C ALA A 234 24.16 6.93 2.15
N VAL A 235 23.74 5.93 2.95
CA VAL A 235 24.18 4.54 2.81
C VAL A 235 23.59 3.89 1.56
N THR A 236 22.30 4.09 1.25
CA THR A 236 21.69 3.54 0.03
C THR A 236 22.28 4.15 -1.23
N LYS A 237 22.54 5.46 -1.27
CA LYS A 237 23.27 6.11 -2.37
C LYS A 237 24.66 5.50 -2.56
N LYS A 238 25.41 5.28 -1.46
CA LYS A 238 26.73 4.63 -1.54
C LYS A 238 26.65 3.18 -2.01
N ASN A 239 25.68 2.41 -1.53
CA ASN A 239 25.48 1.03 -1.99
C ASN A 239 25.14 1.00 -3.48
N HIS A 240 24.29 1.92 -3.96
CA HIS A 240 23.95 2.01 -5.37
C HIS A 240 25.17 2.34 -6.25
N THR A 241 26.04 3.28 -5.84
CA THR A 241 27.30 3.53 -6.56
C THR A 241 28.25 2.32 -6.55
N LEU A 242 28.24 1.52 -5.47
CA LEU A 242 29.02 0.27 -5.41
C LEU A 242 28.41 -0.83 -6.30
N GLU A 243 27.08 -0.89 -6.42
CA GLU A 243 26.39 -1.77 -7.38
C GLU A 243 26.73 -1.37 -8.82
N GLU A 244 26.71 -0.07 -9.14
CA GLU A 244 27.15 0.46 -10.44
C GLU A 244 28.60 0.08 -10.75
N GLU A 245 29.54 0.34 -9.83
CA GLU A 245 30.95 -0.08 -9.92
C GLU A 245 31.10 -1.60 -10.12
N VAL A 246 30.34 -2.41 -9.38
CA VAL A 246 30.34 -3.87 -9.55
C VAL A 246 29.83 -4.27 -10.93
N THR A 247 28.72 -3.70 -11.44
CA THR A 247 28.26 -4.02 -12.80
C THR A 247 29.24 -3.56 -13.88
N GLU A 248 30.02 -2.50 -13.63
CA GLU A 248 31.12 -2.10 -14.53
C GLU A 248 32.27 -3.09 -14.51
N LEU A 249 32.70 -3.55 -13.32
CA LEU A 249 33.73 -4.57 -13.20
C LEU A 249 33.28 -5.89 -13.86
N ASP A 250 32.00 -6.25 -13.71
CA ASP A 250 31.39 -7.41 -14.36
C ASP A 250 31.37 -7.30 -15.90
N LYS A 251 31.11 -6.10 -16.44
CA LYS A 251 31.21 -5.81 -17.89
C LYS A 251 32.66 -5.94 -18.36
N LYS A 252 33.62 -5.36 -17.62
CA LYS A 252 35.08 -5.41 -17.92
C LYS A 252 35.63 -6.85 -17.82
N LEU A 253 35.13 -7.65 -16.89
CA LEU A 253 35.47 -9.07 -16.75
C LEU A 253 34.89 -9.90 -17.91
N LYS A 254 33.66 -9.61 -18.35
CA LYS A 254 33.05 -10.26 -19.53
C LYS A 254 33.79 -9.91 -20.84
N THR A 255 34.27 -8.68 -21.02
CA THR A 255 35.10 -8.35 -22.20
C THR A 255 36.44 -9.06 -22.15
N LEU A 256 37.14 -9.07 -21.00
CA LEU A 256 38.40 -9.81 -20.84
C LEU A 256 38.24 -11.33 -21.04
N GLN A 257 37.11 -11.92 -20.64
CA GLN A 257 36.80 -13.32 -20.94
C GLN A 257 36.58 -13.58 -22.43
N MET A 258 35.97 -12.65 -23.16
CA MET A 258 35.79 -12.77 -24.62
C MET A 258 37.12 -12.56 -25.36
N GLU A 259 37.96 -11.63 -24.91
CA GLU A 259 39.33 -11.46 -25.41
C GLU A 259 40.21 -12.68 -25.13
N SER A 260 40.08 -13.32 -23.96
CA SER A 260 40.73 -14.59 -23.66
C SER A 260 40.24 -15.70 -24.58
N LYS A 261 38.93 -15.87 -24.79
CA LYS A 261 38.40 -16.85 -25.76
C LYS A 261 38.92 -16.61 -27.18
N SER A 262 39.05 -15.34 -27.59
CA SER A 262 39.63 -14.96 -28.88
C SER A 262 41.12 -15.32 -28.97
N ARG A 263 41.91 -14.98 -27.94
CA ARG A 263 43.32 -15.39 -27.81
C ARG A 263 43.47 -16.91 -27.89
N ASN A 264 42.71 -17.67 -27.11
CA ASN A 264 42.74 -19.14 -27.14
C ASN A 264 42.42 -19.68 -28.54
N GLY A 265 41.45 -19.09 -29.24
CA GLY A 265 41.12 -19.45 -30.63
C GLY A 265 42.25 -19.17 -31.64
N VAL A 266 43.04 -18.12 -31.42
CA VAL A 266 44.27 -17.83 -32.20
C VAL A 266 45.41 -18.77 -31.82
N GLU A 267 45.57 -19.11 -30.55
CA GLU A 267 46.55 -20.09 -30.07
C GLU A 267 46.26 -21.50 -30.62
N ASP A 268 44.98 -21.90 -30.69
CA ASP A 268 44.49 -23.11 -31.37
C ASP A 268 44.85 -23.13 -32.86
N GLN A 269 44.69 -22.01 -33.56
CA GLN A 269 45.07 -21.88 -34.97
C GLN A 269 46.59 -21.97 -35.15
N LEU A 270 47.35 -21.31 -34.28
CA LEU A 270 48.82 -21.34 -34.27
C LEU A 270 49.35 -22.75 -33.95
N ALA A 271 48.69 -23.50 -33.06
CA ALA A 271 49.01 -24.89 -32.78
C ALA A 271 48.74 -25.80 -33.99
N ARG A 272 47.60 -25.64 -34.67
CA ARG A 272 47.28 -26.38 -35.92
C ARG A 272 48.31 -26.08 -37.02
N LEU A 273 48.67 -24.81 -37.20
CA LEU A 273 49.68 -24.41 -38.18
C LEU A 273 51.06 -25.01 -37.86
N LYS A 274 51.46 -25.07 -36.58
CA LYS A 274 52.69 -25.76 -36.16
C LYS A 274 52.65 -27.26 -36.48
N ILE A 275 51.52 -27.94 -36.25
CA ILE A 275 51.37 -29.35 -36.60
C ILE A 275 51.53 -29.54 -38.10
N THR A 276 50.85 -28.74 -38.93
CA THR A 276 50.98 -28.85 -40.40
C THR A 276 52.39 -28.54 -40.90
N LEU A 277 53.12 -27.62 -40.25
CA LEU A 277 54.54 -27.37 -40.55
C LEU A 277 55.40 -28.58 -40.19
N GLN A 278 55.21 -29.18 -39.01
CA GLN A 278 55.93 -30.39 -38.59
C GLN A 278 55.60 -31.60 -39.50
N GLU A 279 54.37 -31.70 -40.00
CA GLU A 279 53.97 -32.71 -40.98
C GLU A 279 54.76 -32.52 -42.29
N PHE A 280 54.80 -31.30 -42.84
CA PHE A 280 55.59 -30.97 -44.04
C PHE A 280 57.10 -31.14 -43.82
N GLU A 281 57.64 -30.77 -42.66
CA GLU A 281 59.05 -31.03 -42.29
C GLU A 281 59.34 -32.54 -42.28
N SER A 282 58.42 -33.36 -41.77
CA SER A 282 58.53 -34.83 -41.81
C SER A 282 58.44 -35.40 -43.23
N GLU A 283 57.64 -34.79 -44.11
CA GLU A 283 57.52 -35.19 -45.52
C GLU A 283 58.78 -34.82 -46.29
N ILE A 284 59.32 -33.61 -46.10
CA ILE A 284 60.60 -33.17 -46.65
C ILE A 284 61.73 -34.09 -46.18
N SER A 285 61.76 -34.45 -44.89
CA SER A 285 62.77 -35.38 -44.36
C SER A 285 62.67 -36.78 -44.99
N LYS A 286 61.45 -37.29 -45.22
CA LYS A 286 61.26 -38.57 -45.95
C LYS A 286 61.71 -38.45 -47.40
N LYS A 287 61.34 -37.36 -48.09
CA LYS A 287 61.74 -37.12 -49.49
C LYS A 287 63.25 -36.96 -49.65
N ASN A 288 63.94 -36.40 -48.66
CA ASN A 288 65.41 -36.36 -48.64
C ASN A 288 66.00 -37.77 -48.46
N SER A 289 65.44 -38.61 -47.58
CA SER A 289 65.84 -40.03 -47.46
C SER A 289 65.59 -40.80 -48.77
N ASP A 290 64.42 -40.64 -49.39
CA ASP A 290 64.10 -41.24 -50.69
C ASP A 290 65.14 -40.86 -51.76
N ILE A 291 65.62 -39.60 -51.73
CA ILE A 291 66.66 -39.08 -52.64
C ILE A 291 68.04 -39.65 -52.30
N GLU A 292 68.40 -39.77 -51.02
CA GLU A 292 69.67 -40.37 -50.60
C GLU A 292 69.75 -41.85 -50.99
N ASP A 293 68.68 -42.63 -50.77
CA ASP A 293 68.58 -44.04 -51.19
C ASP A 293 68.68 -44.16 -52.72
N LEU A 294 68.01 -43.29 -53.48
CA LEU A 294 68.10 -43.25 -54.95
C LEU A 294 69.50 -42.84 -55.45
N LEU A 295 70.23 -41.99 -54.71
CA LEU A 295 71.61 -41.63 -55.05
C LEU A 295 72.58 -42.78 -54.77
N VAL A 296 72.38 -43.54 -53.68
CA VAL A 296 73.14 -44.76 -53.38
C VAL A 296 72.89 -45.83 -54.45
N GLU A 297 71.63 -46.09 -54.81
CA GLU A 297 71.28 -47.05 -55.85
C GLU A 297 71.81 -46.63 -57.22
N LYS A 298 71.74 -45.33 -57.55
CA LYS A 298 72.34 -44.78 -58.77
C LYS A 298 73.86 -44.98 -58.79
N HIS A 299 74.55 -44.80 -57.66
CA HIS A 299 75.99 -45.07 -57.57
C HIS A 299 76.31 -46.57 -57.67
N ARG A 300 75.48 -47.44 -57.09
CA ARG A 300 75.59 -48.91 -57.23
C ARG A 300 75.47 -49.34 -58.70
N MET A 301 74.53 -48.75 -59.43
CA MET A 301 74.34 -48.96 -60.87
C MET A 301 75.49 -48.38 -61.71
N ASP A 302 76.04 -47.20 -61.37
CA ASP A 302 77.24 -46.66 -62.03
C ASP A 302 78.43 -47.63 -61.89
N LEU A 303 78.61 -48.24 -60.72
CA LEU A 303 79.67 -49.23 -60.47
C LEU A 303 79.45 -50.52 -61.27
N GLU A 304 78.23 -51.08 -61.28
CA GLU A 304 77.90 -52.23 -62.13
C GLU A 304 78.15 -51.95 -63.63
N LEU A 305 77.79 -50.75 -64.11
CA LEU A 305 78.06 -50.33 -65.49
C LEU A 305 79.57 -50.26 -65.75
N LYS A 306 80.35 -49.63 -64.85
CA LYS A 306 81.80 -49.54 -64.98
C LYS A 306 82.48 -50.92 -64.97
N GLU A 307 82.03 -51.87 -64.14
CA GLU A 307 82.55 -53.24 -64.22
C GLU A 307 82.20 -53.93 -65.54
N ARG A 308 81.00 -53.67 -66.11
CA ARG A 308 80.61 -54.21 -67.43
C ARG A 308 81.43 -53.58 -68.55
N GLU A 309 81.71 -52.28 -68.49
CA GLU A 309 82.62 -51.58 -69.41
C GLU A 309 84.06 -52.13 -69.31
N GLU A 310 84.56 -52.40 -68.11
CA GLU A 310 85.88 -53.02 -67.91
C GLU A 310 85.93 -54.48 -68.44
N ARG A 311 84.86 -55.27 -68.24
CA ARG A 311 84.72 -56.60 -68.86
C ARG A 311 84.67 -56.53 -70.39
N ILE A 312 83.99 -55.52 -70.95
CA ILE A 312 83.95 -55.29 -72.40
C ILE A 312 85.35 -54.90 -72.91
N GLN A 313 86.06 -53.98 -72.26
CA GLN A 313 87.43 -53.61 -72.65
C GLN A 313 88.42 -54.78 -72.55
N GLN A 314 88.23 -55.70 -71.61
CA GLN A 314 89.01 -56.96 -71.52
C GLN A 314 88.71 -57.92 -72.69
N LEU A 315 87.48 -57.94 -73.20
CA LEU A 315 87.09 -58.71 -74.40
C LEU A 315 87.47 -58.01 -75.72
N GLU A 316 87.60 -56.69 -75.73
CA GLU A 316 87.96 -55.88 -76.90
C GLU A 316 89.48 -55.83 -77.18
N MET A 317 90.32 -56.45 -76.34
CA MET A 317 91.75 -56.65 -76.63
C MET A 317 91.96 -57.82 -77.61
N PRO A 318 92.27 -57.59 -78.90
CA PRO A 318 92.00 -58.58 -79.92
C PRO A 318 93.22 -59.44 -80.27
N ILE A 319 93.03 -60.76 -80.26
CA ILE A 319 93.86 -61.70 -81.04
C ILE A 319 92.94 -62.50 -81.98
N SER A 320 93.00 -62.12 -83.26
CA SER A 320 92.88 -62.94 -84.48
C SER A 320 92.33 -64.38 -84.33
N THR A 321 91.30 -64.86 -85.06
CA THR A 321 90.61 -64.31 -86.24
C THR A 321 89.35 -65.12 -86.61
N ASN A 322 88.40 -64.48 -87.31
CA ASN A 322 87.49 -65.05 -88.33
C ASN A 322 86.68 -66.35 -88.03
N ASN A 323 85.39 -66.22 -87.68
CA ASN A 323 84.28 -66.27 -88.67
C ASN A 323 82.88 -66.25 -88.01
N THR A 324 81.90 -65.71 -88.73
CA THR A 324 80.44 -65.74 -88.45
C THR A 324 79.78 -67.05 -88.93
N PRO A 325 78.50 -67.37 -88.57
CA PRO A 325 77.56 -66.67 -87.68
C PRO A 325 76.81 -67.56 -86.63
N ARG A 326 76.04 -66.91 -85.74
CA ARG A 326 74.84 -67.43 -85.04
C ARG A 326 74.89 -68.84 -84.42
N PHE A 327 75.26 -68.94 -83.14
CA PHE A 327 74.71 -69.97 -82.24
C PHE A 327 74.81 -69.54 -80.76
N MET A 328 73.66 -69.33 -80.11
CA MET A 328 73.49 -69.20 -78.64
C MET A 328 72.05 -69.59 -78.30
N ASP A 329 71.67 -70.80 -78.68
CA ASP A 329 70.42 -71.44 -78.26
C ASP A 329 70.74 -72.91 -77.97
N SER A 330 71.53 -73.12 -76.90
CA SER A 330 72.02 -74.43 -76.49
C SER A 330 72.22 -74.48 -74.97
N LEU A 331 71.11 -74.67 -74.26
CA LEU A 331 71.08 -75.21 -72.90
C LEU A 331 70.49 -76.63 -72.87
N ALA A 332 70.34 -77.25 -74.04
CA ALA A 332 69.86 -78.63 -74.22
C ALA A 332 71.01 -79.63 -74.40
N ASP A 333 72.17 -79.16 -74.90
CA ASP A 333 73.32 -79.98 -75.31
C ASP A 333 74.32 -80.23 -74.16
N GLN A 334 73.97 -79.83 -72.93
CA GLN A 334 74.73 -80.10 -71.70
C GLN A 334 74.09 -81.19 -70.82
N LEU A 335 73.14 -81.95 -71.37
CA LEU A 335 72.40 -83.02 -70.67
C LEU A 335 72.55 -84.41 -71.32
N GLU A 336 73.23 -84.49 -72.48
CA GLU A 336 73.53 -85.72 -73.22
C GLU A 336 74.92 -86.28 -72.82
N ASP A 337 75.95 -85.42 -72.75
CA ASP A 337 77.35 -85.78 -72.40
C ASP A 337 77.53 -86.28 -70.93
N ALA A 338 76.50 -86.18 -70.09
CA ALA A 338 76.50 -86.74 -68.74
C ALA A 338 75.98 -88.19 -68.66
N LYS A 339 75.73 -88.86 -69.80
CA LYS A 339 75.23 -90.26 -69.84
C LYS A 339 76.03 -91.23 -70.71
N GLN A 340 76.98 -90.77 -71.50
CA GLN A 340 77.81 -91.66 -72.33
C GLN A 340 79.00 -92.27 -71.57
N ASP A 341 79.62 -91.51 -70.65
CA ASP A 341 80.85 -91.92 -69.95
C ASP A 341 80.68 -93.14 -69.02
N GLU A 342 79.52 -93.33 -68.38
CA GLU A 342 79.26 -94.54 -67.57
C GLU A 342 78.97 -95.79 -68.41
N PHE A 343 78.54 -95.65 -69.67
CA PHE A 343 78.21 -96.78 -70.53
C PHE A 343 79.40 -97.32 -71.33
N GLU A 344 80.41 -96.49 -71.63
CA GLU A 344 81.62 -96.92 -72.32
C GLU A 344 82.71 -97.44 -71.37
N MET A 345 82.84 -96.88 -70.15
CA MET A 345 83.71 -97.47 -69.12
C MET A 345 83.32 -98.93 -68.81
N MET A 346 82.03 -99.24 -68.71
CA MET A 346 81.54 -100.60 -68.45
C MET A 346 81.80 -101.59 -69.61
N LYS A 347 82.01 -101.08 -70.85
CA LYS A 347 82.34 -101.89 -72.04
C LYS A 347 83.84 -102.06 -72.28
N ALA A 348 84.68 -101.25 -71.64
CA ALA A 348 86.13 -101.44 -71.59
C ALA A 348 86.51 -102.58 -70.62
N GLU A 349 85.90 -102.61 -69.43
CA GLU A 349 86.23 -103.55 -68.35
C GLU A 349 86.01 -105.02 -68.75
N ILE A 350 84.86 -105.31 -69.38
CA ILE A 350 84.45 -106.68 -69.77
C ILE A 350 85.33 -107.28 -70.88
N ARG A 351 86.14 -106.48 -71.59
CA ARG A 351 87.17 -107.01 -72.52
C ARG A 351 88.54 -107.22 -71.87
N LYS A 352 88.75 -106.75 -70.64
CA LYS A 352 90.03 -106.86 -69.91
C LYS A 352 90.08 -108.07 -68.98
N LEU A 353 88.92 -108.53 -68.48
CA LEU A 353 88.77 -109.71 -67.63
C LEU A 353 88.45 -111.01 -68.39
N ARG A 354 88.93 -111.14 -69.64
CA ARG A 354 88.81 -112.39 -70.45
C ARG A 354 90.16 -113.04 -70.80
N ALA A 355 91.22 -112.69 -70.06
CA ALA A 355 92.52 -113.35 -70.11
C ALA A 355 93.19 -113.30 -68.71
N GLN A 356 94.00 -114.32 -68.41
CA GLN A 356 94.93 -114.39 -67.27
C GLN A 356 94.39 -114.65 -65.85
N THR A 357 93.46 -115.61 -65.71
CA THR A 357 93.55 -116.68 -64.69
C THR A 357 92.85 -117.93 -65.26
N GLU A 358 93.36 -119.16 -65.16
CA GLU A 358 94.72 -119.65 -64.87
C GLU A 358 94.95 -120.93 -65.70
N GLY A 359 96.19 -121.37 -65.91
CA GLY A 359 96.50 -122.48 -66.81
C GLY A 359 97.43 -123.53 -66.22
N ALA A 360 97.08 -124.81 -66.37
CA ALA A 360 97.95 -125.95 -66.09
C ALA A 360 97.78 -127.03 -67.18
N THR A 361 98.87 -127.36 -67.86
CA THR A 361 99.05 -128.46 -68.82
C THR A 361 99.72 -129.66 -68.06
N PRO A 362 100.11 -130.82 -68.65
CA PRO A 362 100.22 -131.14 -70.09
C PRO A 362 99.89 -132.61 -70.55
N GLU A 363 99.94 -132.80 -71.88
CA GLU A 363 100.52 -133.95 -72.63
C GLU A 363 100.05 -135.43 -72.46
N THR A 364 100.32 -136.38 -73.37
CA THR A 364 100.36 -136.39 -74.86
C THR A 364 100.42 -137.85 -75.41
N THR A 365 99.39 -138.24 -76.18
CA THR A 365 99.34 -139.22 -77.32
C THR A 365 99.88 -140.69 -77.28
N ILE A 366 99.05 -141.60 -77.84
CA ILE A 366 99.34 -142.78 -78.70
C ILE A 366 99.95 -144.07 -78.08
N ILE A 367 99.25 -145.21 -78.27
CA ILE A 367 99.68 -146.46 -78.96
C ILE A 367 98.43 -147.37 -79.18
N THR A 368 98.49 -148.40 -80.03
CA THR A 368 97.34 -149.11 -80.65
C THR A 368 97.05 -150.55 -80.15
N HIS A 369 95.85 -151.05 -80.51
CA HIS A 369 95.35 -152.45 -80.58
C HIS A 369 94.50 -153.04 -79.43
N HIS A 370 93.73 -154.07 -79.83
CA HIS A 370 92.65 -154.85 -79.17
C HIS A 370 93.20 -155.93 -78.20
N PRO A 371 92.39 -156.75 -77.46
CA PRO A 371 90.93 -156.96 -77.52
C PRO A 371 90.19 -157.02 -76.13
N ASN A 372 89.02 -157.67 -76.11
CA ASN A 372 88.18 -158.11 -74.97
C ASN A 372 87.32 -157.06 -74.25
N ILE A 373 86.15 -156.81 -74.85
CA ILE A 373 84.93 -156.29 -74.22
C ILE A 373 84.03 -157.49 -73.90
N ASP A 374 83.44 -157.56 -72.70
CA ASP A 374 82.10 -158.13 -72.43
C ASP A 374 81.65 -157.85 -70.98
N ASP A 375 82.47 -158.25 -69.99
CA ASP A 375 82.18 -158.16 -68.53
C ASP A 375 81.80 -156.75 -68.01
N LEU A 376 82.19 -155.68 -68.72
CA LEU A 376 81.91 -154.29 -68.31
C LEU A 376 80.48 -153.84 -68.65
N HIS A 377 79.85 -154.40 -69.68
CA HIS A 377 78.50 -153.96 -70.09
C HIS A 377 77.42 -154.30 -69.05
N GLN A 378 77.56 -155.44 -68.34
CA GLN A 378 76.55 -155.86 -67.37
C GLN A 378 76.45 -154.92 -66.15
N LYS A 379 77.58 -154.33 -65.71
CA LYS A 379 77.62 -153.39 -64.57
C LYS A 379 77.05 -152.01 -64.93
N LEU A 380 77.27 -151.54 -66.16
CA LEU A 380 76.77 -150.25 -66.62
C LEU A 380 75.22 -150.21 -66.61
N SER A 381 74.59 -151.31 -67.02
CA SER A 381 73.12 -151.44 -67.05
C SER A 381 72.48 -151.32 -65.66
N SER A 382 73.10 -151.89 -64.61
CA SER A 382 72.56 -151.82 -63.24
C SER A 382 72.56 -150.40 -62.65
N GLU A 383 73.57 -149.57 -62.96
CA GLU A 383 73.61 -148.19 -62.46
C GLU A 383 72.71 -147.25 -63.27
N GLN A 384 72.50 -147.52 -64.56
CA GLN A 384 71.52 -146.79 -65.38
C GLN A 384 70.09 -146.88 -64.81
N HIS A 385 69.68 -148.03 -64.27
CA HIS A 385 68.36 -148.18 -63.63
C HIS A 385 68.21 -147.38 -62.33
N LYS A 386 69.24 -147.32 -61.47
CA LYS A 386 69.21 -146.46 -60.27
C LYS A 386 69.10 -144.98 -60.63
N ASN A 387 69.85 -144.56 -61.64
CA ASN A 387 69.88 -143.16 -62.09
C ASN A 387 68.48 -142.72 -62.59
N ALA A 388 67.78 -143.59 -63.33
CA ALA A 388 66.40 -143.35 -63.76
C ALA A 388 65.39 -143.25 -62.59
N GLN A 389 65.58 -144.02 -61.51
CA GLN A 389 64.72 -143.92 -60.32
C GLN A 389 64.93 -142.59 -59.57
N LEU A 390 66.19 -142.17 -59.37
CA LEU A 390 66.52 -140.89 -58.73
C LEU A 390 66.00 -139.69 -59.55
N GLN A 391 66.03 -139.76 -60.88
CA GLN A 391 65.47 -138.71 -61.74
C GLN A 391 63.95 -138.55 -61.56
N LEU A 392 63.20 -139.65 -61.41
CA LEU A 392 61.75 -139.60 -61.14
C LEU A 392 61.43 -139.02 -59.75
N GLU A 393 62.31 -139.21 -58.76
CA GLU A 393 62.12 -138.67 -57.41
C GLU A 393 62.47 -137.17 -57.35
N ILE A 394 63.54 -136.74 -58.02
CA ILE A 394 63.85 -135.32 -58.24
C ILE A 394 62.68 -134.62 -58.95
N GLN A 395 62.10 -135.23 -59.98
CA GLN A 395 61.00 -134.65 -60.73
C GLN A 395 59.71 -134.48 -59.89
N LYS A 396 59.45 -135.38 -58.93
CA LYS A 396 58.36 -135.20 -57.95
C LYS A 396 58.63 -134.03 -57.01
N LEU A 397 59.84 -133.95 -56.45
CA LEU A 397 60.23 -132.87 -55.55
C LEU A 397 60.23 -131.50 -56.25
N GLN A 398 60.48 -131.44 -57.56
CA GLN A 398 60.28 -130.22 -58.35
C GLN A 398 58.80 -129.81 -58.43
N VAL A 399 57.88 -130.74 -58.70
CA VAL A 399 56.44 -130.44 -58.74
C VAL A 399 55.91 -130.03 -57.36
N GLU A 400 56.35 -130.69 -56.28
CA GLU A 400 55.99 -130.29 -54.91
C GLU A 400 56.54 -128.89 -54.57
N ARG A 401 57.77 -128.57 -55.01
CA ARG A 401 58.36 -127.24 -54.84
C ARG A 401 57.59 -126.17 -55.63
N GLU A 402 57.25 -126.43 -56.89
CA GLU A 402 56.44 -125.52 -57.73
C GLU A 402 55.04 -125.30 -57.13
N GLN A 403 54.44 -126.34 -56.54
CA GLN A 403 53.16 -126.24 -55.84
C GLN A 403 53.27 -125.43 -54.52
N ILE A 404 54.40 -125.48 -53.82
CA ILE A 404 54.68 -124.66 -52.63
C ILE A 404 54.96 -123.20 -53.03
N ASP A 405 55.81 -122.95 -54.02
CA ASP A 405 56.09 -121.61 -54.55
C ASP A 405 54.77 -120.92 -54.97
N GLY A 406 53.92 -121.60 -55.74
CA GLY A 406 52.62 -121.07 -56.15
C GLY A 406 51.57 -120.98 -55.03
N ASN A 407 51.77 -121.62 -53.87
CA ASN A 407 50.96 -121.38 -52.67
C ASN A 407 51.44 -120.14 -51.91
N LEU A 408 52.76 -119.93 -51.82
CA LEU A 408 53.35 -118.74 -51.21
C LEU A 408 52.99 -117.47 -52.00
N GLU A 409 52.96 -117.54 -53.33
CA GLU A 409 52.54 -116.44 -54.19
C GLU A 409 51.07 -116.05 -53.97
N ARG A 410 50.15 -117.03 -53.85
CA ARG A 410 48.75 -116.78 -53.49
C ARG A 410 48.60 -116.13 -52.11
N ILE A 411 49.29 -116.66 -51.10
CA ILE A 411 49.26 -116.10 -49.74
C ILE A 411 49.84 -114.68 -49.73
N GLY A 412 50.87 -114.40 -50.54
CA GLY A 412 51.41 -113.04 -50.72
C GLY A 412 50.36 -112.06 -51.23
N ILE A 413 49.62 -112.42 -52.28
CA ILE A 413 48.54 -111.59 -52.84
C ILE A 413 47.42 -111.36 -51.81
N GLU A 414 46.96 -112.41 -51.12
CA GLU A 414 45.94 -112.29 -50.06
C GLU A 414 46.38 -111.37 -48.90
N LEU A 415 47.69 -111.35 -48.59
CA LEU A 415 48.27 -110.51 -47.52
C LEU A 415 48.44 -109.05 -47.98
N GLU A 416 48.72 -108.82 -49.26
CA GLU A 416 48.79 -107.47 -49.85
C GLU A 416 47.38 -106.86 -50.02
N GLU A 417 46.40 -107.62 -50.53
CA GLU A 417 44.98 -107.20 -50.60
C GLU A 417 44.40 -106.84 -49.22
N THR A 418 44.73 -107.62 -48.17
CA THR A 418 44.27 -107.32 -46.81
C THR A 418 45.03 -106.15 -46.16
N SER A 419 46.27 -105.87 -46.58
CA SER A 419 46.99 -104.66 -46.20
C SER A 419 46.37 -103.41 -46.84
N GLU A 420 46.03 -103.45 -48.13
CA GLU A 420 45.36 -102.34 -48.83
C GLU A 420 43.97 -102.05 -48.23
N GLN A 421 43.20 -103.08 -47.87
CA GLN A 421 41.92 -102.91 -47.16
C GLN A 421 42.11 -102.24 -45.78
N MET A 422 43.17 -102.60 -45.04
CA MET A 422 43.51 -101.97 -43.77
C MET A 422 43.93 -100.50 -43.93
N GLU A 423 44.66 -100.15 -44.98
CA GLU A 423 45.05 -98.75 -45.24
C GLU A 423 43.84 -97.88 -45.62
N ASN A 424 42.95 -98.39 -46.47
CA ASN A 424 41.70 -97.72 -46.83
C ASN A 424 40.77 -97.50 -45.61
N LEU A 425 40.60 -98.49 -44.73
CA LEU A 425 39.80 -98.30 -43.50
C LEU A 425 40.43 -97.29 -42.52
N ASN A 426 41.76 -97.12 -42.53
CA ASN A 426 42.42 -96.07 -41.74
C ASN A 426 42.23 -94.67 -42.36
N SER A 427 42.25 -94.54 -43.68
CA SER A 427 42.02 -93.25 -44.35
C SER A 427 40.58 -92.77 -44.17
N GLU A 428 39.57 -93.64 -44.36
CA GLU A 428 38.15 -93.35 -44.07
C GLU A 428 37.94 -92.87 -42.63
N ARG A 429 38.54 -93.58 -41.66
CA ARG A 429 38.49 -93.20 -40.23
C ARG A 429 39.04 -91.79 -40.00
N ASP A 430 40.19 -91.48 -40.60
CA ASP A 430 40.85 -90.19 -40.38
C ASP A 430 40.13 -89.04 -41.08
N GLU A 431 39.40 -89.29 -42.17
CA GLU A 431 38.46 -88.32 -42.73
C GLU A 431 37.23 -88.10 -41.84
N ALA A 432 36.64 -89.16 -41.29
CA ALA A 432 35.53 -89.04 -40.34
C ALA A 432 35.92 -88.23 -39.08
N ILE A 433 37.15 -88.41 -38.58
CA ILE A 433 37.70 -87.62 -37.46
C ILE A 433 37.86 -86.14 -37.84
N LYS A 434 38.38 -85.82 -39.04
CA LYS A 434 38.49 -84.44 -39.54
C LYS A 434 37.10 -83.77 -39.60
N GLN A 435 36.11 -84.45 -40.16
CA GLN A 435 34.73 -83.95 -40.28
C GLN A 435 34.10 -83.68 -38.90
N LEU A 436 34.28 -84.59 -37.93
CA LEU A 436 33.83 -84.39 -36.54
C LEU A 436 34.51 -83.18 -35.87
N HIS A 437 35.81 -82.99 -36.08
CA HIS A 437 36.54 -81.83 -35.56
C HIS A 437 36.06 -80.50 -36.17
N GLU A 438 35.75 -80.49 -37.47
CA GLU A 438 35.21 -79.30 -38.13
C GLU A 438 33.78 -78.98 -37.69
N ALA A 439 32.91 -79.98 -37.58
CA ALA A 439 31.56 -79.83 -37.04
C ALA A 439 31.59 -79.27 -35.60
N ARG A 440 32.51 -79.76 -34.75
CA ARG A 440 32.69 -79.28 -33.37
C ARG A 440 33.21 -77.83 -33.31
N ARG A 441 34.05 -77.41 -34.26
CA ARG A 441 34.46 -75.98 -34.40
C ARG A 441 33.25 -75.11 -34.75
N LYS A 442 32.49 -75.48 -35.79
CA LYS A 442 31.30 -74.73 -36.25
C LYS A 442 30.24 -74.59 -35.17
N PHE A 443 29.97 -75.66 -34.39
CA PHE A 443 29.05 -75.62 -33.26
C PHE A 443 29.53 -74.66 -32.15
N THR A 444 30.81 -74.74 -31.77
CA THR A 444 31.40 -73.82 -30.76
C THR A 444 31.30 -72.36 -31.21
N GLN A 445 31.59 -72.06 -32.48
CA GLN A 445 31.45 -70.72 -33.06
C GLN A 445 29.99 -70.22 -32.98
N PHE A 446 29.03 -71.02 -33.43
CA PHE A 446 27.60 -70.69 -33.34
C PHE A 446 27.15 -70.42 -31.90
N GLN A 447 27.62 -71.23 -30.94
CA GLN A 447 27.30 -71.05 -29.52
C GLN A 447 27.86 -69.71 -28.98
N THR A 448 29.11 -69.34 -29.35
CA THR A 448 29.67 -68.04 -28.96
C THR A 448 28.98 -66.86 -29.63
N GLU A 449 28.59 -66.96 -30.91
CA GLU A 449 27.84 -65.91 -31.60
C GLU A 449 26.45 -65.71 -31.02
N PHE A 450 25.75 -66.80 -30.67
CA PHE A 450 24.41 -66.72 -30.10
C PHE A 450 24.46 -66.12 -28.68
N GLY A 451 25.45 -66.49 -27.87
CA GLY A 451 25.72 -65.86 -26.57
C GLY A 451 25.97 -64.36 -26.71
N ASN A 452 26.93 -63.96 -27.55
CA ASN A 452 27.25 -62.55 -27.78
C ASN A 452 26.02 -61.73 -28.26
N LYS A 453 25.22 -62.28 -29.19
CA LYS A 453 23.99 -61.63 -29.69
C LYS A 453 22.85 -61.58 -28.65
N SER A 454 22.88 -62.45 -27.64
CA SER A 454 21.97 -62.40 -26.48
C SER A 454 22.41 -61.32 -25.50
N ASP A 455 23.69 -61.30 -25.12
CA ASP A 455 24.26 -60.34 -24.17
C ASP A 455 24.24 -58.90 -24.71
N GLU A 456 24.44 -58.71 -26.02
CA GLU A 456 24.31 -57.40 -26.66
C GLU A 456 22.86 -56.87 -26.60
N LYS A 457 21.86 -57.75 -26.77
CA LYS A 457 20.44 -57.38 -26.59
C LYS A 457 20.11 -57.08 -25.14
N LEU A 458 20.61 -57.89 -24.20
CA LEU A 458 20.41 -57.68 -22.77
C LEU A 458 21.01 -56.34 -22.33
N ARG A 459 22.23 -56.00 -22.79
CA ARG A 459 22.86 -54.69 -22.55
C ARG A 459 22.09 -53.51 -23.16
N LYS A 460 21.46 -53.69 -24.33
CA LYS A 460 20.62 -52.65 -24.94
C LYS A 460 19.35 -52.42 -24.12
N PHE A 461 18.64 -53.47 -23.73
CA PHE A 461 17.49 -53.36 -22.83
C PHE A 461 17.86 -52.79 -21.45
N GLN A 462 19.02 -53.15 -20.88
CA GLN A 462 19.50 -52.56 -19.63
C GLN A 462 19.68 -51.06 -19.76
N LYS A 463 20.37 -50.58 -20.80
CA LYS A 463 20.53 -49.13 -21.06
C LYS A 463 19.21 -48.41 -21.32
N GLU A 464 18.28 -49.05 -22.03
CA GLU A 464 16.96 -48.48 -22.30
C GLU A 464 16.13 -48.34 -21.02
N VAL A 465 16.19 -49.32 -20.12
CA VAL A 465 15.61 -49.24 -18.76
C VAL A 465 16.33 -48.21 -17.87
N GLU A 466 17.64 -48.02 -18.04
CA GLU A 466 18.43 -47.04 -17.30
C GLU A 466 18.05 -45.61 -17.72
N ILE A 467 17.97 -45.32 -19.03
CA ILE A 467 17.51 -44.05 -19.60
C ILE A 467 16.03 -43.77 -19.23
N LEU A 468 15.17 -44.80 -19.22
CA LEU A 468 13.77 -44.63 -18.80
C LEU A 468 13.65 -44.26 -17.32
N LYS A 469 14.55 -44.73 -16.45
CA LYS A 469 14.61 -44.33 -15.03
C LYS A 469 15.15 -42.92 -14.87
N GLU A 470 16.20 -42.54 -15.60
CA GLU A 470 16.69 -41.15 -15.61
C GLU A 470 15.56 -40.18 -16.01
N HIS A 471 14.76 -40.54 -17.02
CA HIS A 471 13.56 -39.77 -17.42
C HIS A 471 12.42 -39.84 -16.37
N GLU A 472 12.25 -40.94 -15.64
CA GLU A 472 11.28 -41.04 -14.54
C GLU A 472 11.67 -40.12 -13.38
N GLU A 473 12.94 -40.12 -12.97
CA GLU A 473 13.51 -39.24 -11.94
C GLU A 473 13.47 -37.76 -12.37
N GLU A 474 13.79 -37.42 -13.63
CA GLU A 474 13.64 -36.06 -14.15
C GLU A 474 12.18 -35.59 -14.15
N MET A 475 11.24 -36.48 -14.48
CA MET A 475 9.79 -36.19 -14.45
C MET A 475 9.29 -36.00 -13.03
N GLU A 476 9.69 -36.86 -12.07
CA GLU A 476 9.37 -36.67 -10.64
C GLU A 476 9.96 -35.35 -10.11
N ALA A 477 11.20 -35.01 -10.47
CA ALA A 477 11.81 -33.73 -10.12
C ALA A 477 11.10 -32.53 -10.78
N SER A 478 10.57 -32.68 -12.00
CA SER A 478 9.73 -31.65 -12.65
C SER A 478 8.40 -31.48 -11.91
N PHE A 479 7.74 -32.57 -11.52
CA PHE A 479 6.49 -32.56 -10.79
C PHE A 479 6.65 -32.03 -9.36
N GLY A 480 7.77 -32.34 -8.71
CA GLY A 480 8.17 -31.74 -7.43
C GLY A 480 8.29 -30.22 -7.52
N ARG A 481 9.02 -29.71 -8.52
CA ARG A 481 9.15 -28.26 -8.78
C ARG A 481 7.78 -27.61 -9.04
N ILE A 482 6.95 -28.17 -9.91
CA ILE A 482 5.60 -27.66 -10.20
C ILE A 482 4.70 -27.69 -8.95
N LYS A 483 4.79 -28.72 -8.12
CA LYS A 483 4.03 -28.84 -6.86
C LYS A 483 4.49 -27.82 -5.80
N GLU A 484 5.77 -27.46 -5.81
CA GLU A 484 6.35 -26.46 -4.91
C GLU A 484 6.08 -25.03 -5.38
N GLU A 485 6.07 -24.80 -6.71
CA GLU A 485 5.59 -23.57 -7.35
C GLU A 485 4.09 -23.33 -7.08
N ASN A 486 3.24 -24.34 -7.27
CA ASN A 486 1.81 -24.24 -6.92
C ASN A 486 1.60 -23.95 -5.42
N ARG A 487 2.47 -24.45 -4.53
CA ARG A 487 2.42 -24.09 -3.10
C ARG A 487 2.80 -22.64 -2.82
N ARG A 488 3.76 -22.07 -3.56
CA ARG A 488 4.11 -20.64 -3.47
C ARG A 488 2.99 -19.78 -4.01
N LEU A 489 2.46 -20.10 -5.19
CA LEU A 489 1.33 -19.39 -5.78
C LEU A 489 0.07 -19.46 -4.91
N GLN A 490 -0.17 -20.57 -4.21
CA GLN A 490 -1.24 -20.65 -3.21
C GLN A 490 -0.97 -19.74 -2.00
N PHE A 491 0.26 -19.73 -1.47
CA PHE A 491 0.62 -18.83 -0.36
C PHE A 491 0.52 -17.35 -0.76
N GLU A 492 1.03 -16.97 -1.93
CA GLU A 492 0.91 -15.61 -2.49
C GLU A 492 -0.56 -15.22 -2.72
N LEU A 493 -1.41 -16.16 -3.16
CA LEU A 493 -2.85 -15.96 -3.33
C LEU A 493 -3.59 -15.81 -1.98
N ASP A 494 -3.15 -16.51 -0.94
CA ASP A 494 -3.71 -16.42 0.41
C ASP A 494 -3.24 -15.11 1.11
N GLU A 495 -1.99 -14.71 0.93
CA GLU A 495 -1.42 -13.43 1.39
C GLU A 495 -2.13 -12.24 0.72
N VAL A 496 -2.35 -12.28 -0.59
CA VAL A 496 -3.15 -11.26 -1.33
C VAL A 496 -4.62 -11.26 -0.92
N GLN A 497 -5.17 -12.39 -0.43
CA GLN A 497 -6.51 -12.41 0.16
C GLN A 497 -6.56 -11.76 1.55
N GLU A 498 -5.55 -11.97 2.39
CA GLU A 498 -5.44 -11.26 3.68
C GLU A 498 -5.22 -9.76 3.48
N GLU A 499 -4.34 -9.33 2.57
CA GLU A 499 -4.21 -7.92 2.17
C GLU A 499 -5.54 -7.34 1.69
N LYS A 500 -6.26 -8.04 0.80
CA LYS A 500 -7.57 -7.61 0.31
C LYS A 500 -8.59 -7.43 1.44
N LEU A 501 -8.63 -8.35 2.41
CA LEU A 501 -9.52 -8.24 3.57
C LEU A 501 -9.12 -7.06 4.47
N ALA A 502 -7.83 -6.85 4.71
CA ALA A 502 -7.32 -5.71 5.45
C ALA A 502 -7.67 -4.37 4.75
N PHE A 503 -7.53 -4.28 3.43
CA PHE A 503 -7.97 -3.11 2.66
C PHE A 503 -9.49 -2.91 2.70
N GLU A 504 -10.29 -3.97 2.63
CA GLU A 504 -11.75 -3.85 2.79
C GLU A 504 -12.14 -3.32 4.18
N ASP A 505 -11.47 -3.75 5.24
CA ASP A 505 -11.75 -3.28 6.61
C ASP A 505 -11.23 -1.85 6.88
N GLN A 506 -10.09 -1.46 6.28
CA GLN A 506 -9.65 -0.06 6.22
C GLN A 506 -10.66 0.80 5.45
N LEU A 507 -11.23 0.31 4.35
CA LEU A 507 -12.23 1.04 3.57
C LEU A 507 -13.54 1.19 4.36
N LYS A 508 -13.97 0.14 5.09
CA LYS A 508 -15.11 0.20 6.03
C LYS A 508 -14.86 1.20 7.18
N SER A 509 -13.64 1.27 7.74
CA SER A 509 -13.32 2.22 8.83
C SER A 509 -13.24 3.67 8.33
N LEU A 510 -12.64 3.91 7.16
CA LEU A 510 -12.65 5.20 6.48
C LEU A 510 -14.07 5.65 6.12
N GLU A 511 -14.95 4.74 5.70
CA GLU A 511 -16.34 5.10 5.39
C GLU A 511 -17.15 5.44 6.66
N ARG A 512 -16.91 4.75 7.79
CA ARG A 512 -17.46 5.14 9.11
C ARG A 512 -16.96 6.53 9.53
N SER A 513 -15.67 6.81 9.38
CA SER A 513 -15.07 8.12 9.66
C SER A 513 -15.69 9.23 8.79
N LYS A 514 -15.81 8.99 7.48
CA LYS A 514 -16.48 9.89 6.53
C LYS A 514 -17.94 10.17 6.93
N LYS A 515 -18.69 9.14 7.35
CA LYS A 515 -20.08 9.30 7.83
C LYS A 515 -20.13 10.17 9.11
N SER A 516 -19.19 9.97 10.05
CA SER A 516 -19.06 10.81 11.24
C SER A 516 -18.75 12.28 10.89
N LEU A 517 -17.79 12.51 9.99
CA LEU A 517 -17.40 13.86 9.55
C LEU A 517 -18.52 14.57 8.78
N GLU A 518 -19.33 13.86 7.98
CA GLU A 518 -20.53 14.45 7.37
C GLU A 518 -21.60 14.80 8.41
N THR A 519 -21.79 14.01 9.47
CA THR A 519 -22.71 14.38 10.57
C THR A 519 -22.22 15.53 11.44
N GLU A 520 -20.90 15.65 11.63
CA GLU A 520 -20.30 16.82 12.30
C GLU A 520 -20.46 18.07 11.43
N LYS A 521 -20.18 17.96 10.13
CA LYS A 521 -20.36 19.01 9.12
C LYS A 521 -21.81 19.49 8.98
N THR A 522 -22.82 18.62 9.12
CA THR A 522 -24.23 19.07 9.19
C THR A 522 -24.57 19.72 10.52
N SER A 523 -24.06 19.22 11.65
CA SER A 523 -24.22 19.89 12.96
C SER A 523 -23.58 21.29 12.99
N LEU A 524 -22.37 21.44 12.43
CA LEU A 524 -21.68 22.73 12.31
C LEU A 524 -22.43 23.70 11.37
N LYS A 525 -23.08 23.20 10.32
CA LYS A 525 -23.96 24.01 9.47
C LYS A 525 -25.22 24.50 10.21
N SER A 526 -25.83 23.65 11.04
CA SER A 526 -26.97 24.06 11.89
C SER A 526 -26.54 25.20 12.83
N LYS A 527 -25.42 25.00 13.55
CA LYS A 527 -24.85 26.00 14.46
C LYS A 527 -24.44 27.30 13.75
N LEU A 528 -23.98 27.24 12.50
CA LEU A 528 -23.72 28.44 11.70
C LEU A 528 -25.00 29.20 11.41
N LEU A 529 -26.07 28.52 10.98
CA LEU A 529 -27.38 29.14 10.75
C LEU A 529 -27.94 29.74 12.05
N GLU A 530 -27.87 29.01 13.16
CA GLU A 530 -28.29 29.47 14.49
C GLU A 530 -27.51 30.72 14.96
N LEU A 531 -26.22 30.83 14.61
CA LEU A 531 -25.39 32.00 14.88
C LEU A 531 -25.64 33.17 13.91
N GLU A 532 -25.99 32.89 12.65
CA GLU A 532 -26.39 33.89 11.66
C GLU A 532 -27.73 34.52 12.04
N ASP A 533 -28.73 33.71 12.40
CA ASP A 533 -30.03 34.16 12.92
C ASP A 533 -29.87 34.97 14.23
N LEU A 534 -29.04 34.49 15.16
CA LEU A 534 -28.79 35.19 16.43
C LEU A 534 -28.04 36.52 16.20
N LEU A 535 -27.07 36.56 15.28
CA LEU A 535 -26.39 37.80 14.88
C LEU A 535 -27.37 38.80 14.23
N GLU A 536 -28.28 38.35 13.36
CA GLU A 536 -29.29 39.21 12.75
C GLU A 536 -30.29 39.74 13.79
N SER A 537 -30.67 38.91 14.76
CA SER A 537 -31.48 39.34 15.91
C SER A 537 -30.76 40.41 16.74
N GLN A 538 -29.45 40.27 16.97
CA GLN A 538 -28.65 41.26 17.70
C GLN A 538 -28.55 42.58 16.93
N LYS A 539 -28.31 42.56 15.61
CA LYS A 539 -28.36 43.75 14.75
C LYS A 539 -29.71 44.47 14.87
N LEU A 540 -30.81 43.73 14.86
CA LEU A 540 -32.16 44.30 14.99
C LEU A 540 -32.37 44.94 16.38
N THR A 541 -31.91 44.30 17.46
CA THR A 541 -31.95 44.93 18.80
C THR A 541 -31.09 46.19 18.88
N LEU A 542 -29.89 46.17 18.29
CA LEU A 542 -28.98 47.32 18.27
C LEU A 542 -29.58 48.49 17.49
N MET A 543 -30.12 48.25 16.30
CA MET A 543 -30.82 49.25 15.50
C MET A 543 -32.04 49.84 16.23
N ASN A 544 -32.77 49.01 16.99
CA ASN A 544 -33.87 49.50 17.82
C ASN A 544 -33.36 50.36 18.99
N THR A 545 -32.22 50.01 19.61
CA THR A 545 -31.60 50.86 20.64
C THR A 545 -31.09 52.18 20.07
N GLU A 546 -30.47 52.21 18.89
CA GLU A 546 -30.06 53.44 18.20
C GLU A 546 -31.26 54.36 17.91
N VAL A 547 -32.38 53.81 17.41
CA VAL A 547 -33.62 54.56 17.20
C VAL A 547 -34.21 55.08 18.51
N SER A 548 -34.11 54.31 19.61
CA SER A 548 -34.56 54.76 20.93
C SER A 548 -33.67 55.84 21.53
N GLN A 549 -32.34 55.75 21.33
CA GLN A 549 -31.37 56.74 21.77
C GLN A 549 -31.58 58.06 21.02
N LYS A 550 -31.71 58.02 19.68
CA LYS A 550 -31.99 59.23 18.91
C LYS A 550 -33.30 59.90 19.37
N ARG A 551 -34.35 59.12 19.65
CA ARG A 551 -35.61 59.65 20.22
C ARG A 551 -35.46 60.26 21.62
N LEU A 552 -34.41 59.91 22.37
CA LEU A 552 -34.06 60.60 23.62
C LEU A 552 -33.29 61.88 23.32
N GLU A 553 -32.28 61.84 22.43
CA GLU A 553 -31.52 63.02 21.99
C GLU A 553 -32.42 64.11 21.38
N ASP A 554 -33.42 63.73 20.57
CA ASP A 554 -34.43 64.63 20.00
C ASP A 554 -35.33 65.24 21.11
N ARG A 555 -35.63 64.49 22.18
CA ARG A 555 -36.42 64.96 23.34
C ARG A 555 -35.61 65.85 24.27
N ASP A 556 -34.33 65.56 24.48
CA ASP A 556 -33.43 66.40 25.27
C ASP A 556 -33.19 67.74 24.57
N GLN A 557 -33.09 67.76 23.24
CA GLN A 557 -33.09 69.01 22.46
C GLN A 557 -34.39 69.82 22.67
N LEU A 558 -35.56 69.17 22.64
CA LEU A 558 -36.85 69.83 22.92
C LEU A 558 -36.93 70.36 24.36
N ILE A 559 -36.48 69.59 25.36
CA ILE A 559 -36.43 70.00 26.76
C ILE A 559 -35.52 71.22 26.95
N ASN A 560 -34.34 71.24 26.30
CA ASN A 560 -33.45 72.39 26.33
C ASN A 560 -34.08 73.63 25.66
N SER A 561 -34.82 73.46 24.55
CA SER A 561 -35.56 74.55 23.89
C SER A 561 -36.65 75.13 24.81
N LEU A 562 -37.48 74.27 25.40
CA LEU A 562 -38.52 74.67 26.36
C LEU A 562 -37.95 75.28 27.63
N HIS A 563 -36.78 74.83 28.10
CA HIS A 563 -36.08 75.43 29.24
C HIS A 563 -35.61 76.86 28.92
N ASN A 564 -35.06 77.10 27.72
CA ASN A 564 -34.71 78.45 27.27
C ASN A 564 -35.95 79.35 27.18
N GLN A 565 -37.03 78.89 26.53
CA GLN A 565 -38.30 79.63 26.45
C GLN A 565 -38.87 79.94 27.84
N LYS A 566 -38.80 79.01 28.80
CA LYS A 566 -39.19 79.24 30.21
C LYS A 566 -38.32 80.32 30.87
N ASN A 567 -37.01 80.30 30.64
CA ASN A 567 -36.09 81.30 31.19
C ASN A 567 -36.36 82.69 30.60
N ASP A 568 -36.69 82.79 29.31
CA ASP A 568 -37.09 84.04 28.66
C ASP A 568 -38.43 84.57 29.21
N LEU A 569 -39.46 83.72 29.32
CA LEU A 569 -40.74 84.07 29.94
C LEU A 569 -40.60 84.48 31.42
N GLU A 570 -39.70 83.85 32.17
CA GLU A 570 -39.37 84.28 33.52
C GLU A 570 -38.67 85.64 33.57
N ASN A 571 -37.86 85.97 32.57
CA ASN A 571 -37.20 87.27 32.47
C ASN A 571 -38.23 88.36 32.10
N ASP A 572 -39.10 88.09 31.13
CA ASP A 572 -40.22 88.97 30.78
C ASP A 572 -41.14 89.20 31.99
N LEU A 573 -41.52 88.16 32.73
CA LEU A 573 -42.30 88.28 33.96
C LEU A 573 -41.61 89.18 35.00
N LYS A 574 -40.28 89.04 35.19
CA LYS A 574 -39.50 89.94 36.06
C LYS A 574 -39.54 91.38 35.55
N THR A 575 -39.43 91.63 34.24
CA THR A 575 -39.56 93.00 33.69
C THR A 575 -40.96 93.57 33.90
N CYS A 576 -42.03 92.81 33.61
CA CYS A 576 -43.42 93.20 33.85
C CYS A 576 -43.67 93.50 35.34
N GLN A 577 -43.11 92.69 36.25
CA GLN A 577 -43.22 92.93 37.68
C GLN A 577 -42.49 94.21 38.11
N THR A 578 -41.28 94.49 37.61
CA THR A 578 -40.61 95.78 37.87
C THR A 578 -41.37 96.98 37.26
N HIS A 579 -42.04 96.80 36.13
CA HIS A 579 -42.90 97.83 35.54
C HIS A 579 -44.17 98.08 36.38
N LEU A 580 -44.80 97.03 36.90
CA LEU A 580 -45.94 97.13 37.82
C LEU A 580 -45.55 97.82 39.13
N ASP A 581 -44.35 97.53 39.64
CA ASP A 581 -43.75 98.21 40.78
C ASP A 581 -43.54 99.71 40.51
N LEU A 582 -43.06 100.07 39.31
CA LEU A 582 -42.87 101.46 38.88
C LEU A 582 -44.21 102.19 38.70
N GLU A 583 -45.23 101.57 38.11
CA GLU A 583 -46.59 102.13 38.03
C GLU A 583 -47.23 102.26 39.41
N SER A 584 -47.03 101.30 40.31
CA SER A 584 -47.50 101.40 41.70
C SER A 584 -46.83 102.57 42.43
N LYS A 585 -45.52 102.78 42.23
CA LYS A 585 -44.78 103.94 42.76
C LYS A 585 -45.22 105.27 42.12
N LYS A 586 -45.55 105.29 40.82
CA LYS A 586 -46.16 106.47 40.16
C LYS A 586 -47.56 106.76 40.72
N LEU A 587 -48.42 105.75 40.84
CA LEU A 587 -49.77 105.87 41.38
C LEU A 587 -49.76 106.31 42.84
N GLN A 588 -48.79 105.86 43.64
CA GLN A 588 -48.62 106.34 45.01
C GLN A 588 -48.20 107.82 45.05
N ARG A 589 -47.24 108.25 44.23
CA ARG A 589 -46.91 109.69 44.10
C ARG A 589 -48.14 110.51 43.67
N LEU A 590 -48.90 110.04 42.68
CA LEU A 590 -50.14 110.70 42.25
C LEU A 590 -51.21 110.75 43.35
N ARG A 591 -51.25 109.77 44.27
CA ARG A 591 -52.11 109.82 45.47
C ARG A 591 -51.59 110.85 46.48
N GLU A 592 -50.28 110.94 46.68
CA GLU A 592 -49.63 111.93 47.55
C GLU A 592 -49.82 113.36 47.01
N ASP A 593 -49.65 113.56 45.70
CA ASP A 593 -49.92 114.81 44.99
C ASP A 593 -51.42 115.18 45.05
N LEU A 594 -52.33 114.22 44.86
CA LEU A 594 -53.77 114.46 45.01
C LEU A 594 -54.17 114.81 46.45
N VAL A 595 -53.48 114.27 47.46
CA VAL A 595 -53.67 114.68 48.86
C VAL A 595 -53.14 116.10 49.09
N GLN A 596 -51.99 116.45 48.51
CA GLN A 596 -51.46 117.83 48.55
C GLN A 596 -52.37 118.83 47.82
N GLU A 597 -52.95 118.49 46.67
CA GLU A 597 -53.92 119.35 45.99
C GLU A 597 -55.25 119.42 46.74
N LYS A 598 -55.67 118.35 47.42
CA LYS A 598 -56.82 118.42 48.34
C LYS A 598 -56.54 119.34 49.54
N SER A 599 -55.33 119.33 50.11
CA SER A 599 -54.99 120.28 51.18
C SER A 599 -54.86 121.71 50.67
N LYS A 600 -54.23 121.95 49.50
CA LYS A 600 -54.19 123.28 48.86
C LYS A 600 -55.60 123.79 48.50
N ARG A 601 -56.51 122.92 48.06
CA ARG A 601 -57.93 123.26 47.83
C ARG A 601 -58.63 123.58 49.14
N ALA A 602 -58.38 122.84 50.22
CA ALA A 602 -58.92 123.16 51.54
C ALA A 602 -58.38 124.49 52.08
N ASP A 603 -57.08 124.79 51.90
CA ASP A 603 -56.48 126.08 52.21
C ASP A 603 -57.08 127.22 51.37
N LEU A 604 -57.34 126.97 50.08
CA LEU A 604 -57.96 127.95 49.18
C LEU A 604 -59.42 128.21 49.56
N VAL A 605 -60.19 127.17 49.91
CA VAL A 605 -61.55 127.31 50.47
C VAL A 605 -61.51 128.03 51.82
N GLY A 606 -60.53 127.75 52.68
CA GLY A 606 -60.29 128.49 53.92
C GLY A 606 -59.99 129.98 53.69
N ARG A 607 -59.17 130.30 52.67
CA ARG A 607 -58.90 131.69 52.24
C ARG A 607 -60.12 132.36 51.63
N LEU A 608 -60.93 131.64 50.84
CA LEU A 608 -62.19 132.15 50.27
C LEU A 608 -63.21 132.43 51.37
N ARG A 609 -63.40 131.50 52.32
CA ARG A 609 -64.25 131.71 53.51
C ARG A 609 -63.75 132.89 54.34
N SER A 610 -62.45 133.02 54.56
CA SER A 610 -61.85 134.19 55.22
C SER A 610 -62.08 135.49 54.43
N LEU A 611 -62.00 135.47 53.10
CA LEU A 611 -62.33 136.61 52.24
C LEU A 611 -63.79 137.00 52.39
N CYS A 612 -64.72 136.04 52.29
CA CYS A 612 -66.14 136.25 52.56
C CYS A 612 -66.37 136.87 53.95
N THR A 613 -65.70 136.37 55.00
CA THR A 613 -65.77 136.98 56.35
C THR A 613 -65.28 138.44 56.34
N THR A 614 -64.17 138.76 55.67
CA THR A 614 -63.68 140.15 55.55
C THR A 614 -64.56 141.05 54.67
N LEU A 615 -65.31 140.49 53.72
CA LEU A 615 -66.26 141.22 52.88
C LEU A 615 -67.57 141.50 53.63
N SER A 616 -68.06 140.54 54.43
CA SER A 616 -69.17 140.75 55.36
C SER A 616 -68.86 141.83 56.41
N LEU A 617 -67.62 141.86 56.92
CA LEU A 617 -67.16 142.93 57.83
C LEU A 617 -67.05 144.32 57.16
N ASN A 618 -67.05 144.39 55.82
CA ASN A 618 -67.03 145.63 55.04
C ASN A 618 -68.42 146.03 54.48
N GLY A 619 -69.50 145.48 55.02
CA GLY A 619 -70.87 145.94 54.74
C GLY A 619 -71.54 145.33 53.51
N ALA A 620 -70.98 144.29 52.91
CA ALA A 620 -71.67 143.49 51.89
C ALA A 620 -72.57 142.44 52.56
N HIS A 621 -73.87 142.49 52.28
CA HIS A 621 -74.86 141.60 52.90
C HIS A 621 -74.95 140.29 52.10
N PHE A 622 -74.30 139.24 52.61
CA PHE A 622 -74.49 137.86 52.15
C PHE A 622 -75.31 137.11 53.21
N GLU A 623 -76.35 136.38 52.78
CA GLU A 623 -77.06 135.43 53.65
C GLU A 623 -76.17 134.21 53.93
N GLU A 624 -76.50 133.42 54.97
CA GLU A 624 -75.68 132.31 55.47
C GLU A 624 -75.59 131.15 54.45
N MET A 625 -74.56 131.20 53.59
CA MET A 625 -74.28 130.21 52.55
C MET A 625 -73.56 128.97 53.10
N ASP A 626 -74.29 128.18 53.91
CA ASP A 626 -73.78 127.02 54.66
C ASP A 626 -73.38 125.78 53.81
N ASN A 627 -73.18 125.90 52.49
CA ASN A 627 -72.74 124.81 51.62
C ASN A 627 -71.81 125.30 50.49
N ASP A 628 -70.53 124.89 50.52
CA ASP A 628 -69.56 125.16 49.46
C ASP A 628 -70.00 124.59 48.10
N GLU A 629 -70.77 123.49 48.09
CA GLU A 629 -71.21 122.81 46.87
C GLU A 629 -72.19 123.69 46.07
N LYS A 630 -73.10 124.41 46.72
CA LYS A 630 -74.04 125.33 46.05
C LYS A 630 -73.36 126.54 45.40
N LEU A 631 -72.18 126.93 45.90
CA LEU A 631 -71.36 127.97 45.28
C LEU A 631 -70.67 127.46 44.01
N ILE A 632 -70.43 126.14 43.91
CA ILE A 632 -69.78 125.49 42.77
C ILE A 632 -70.81 125.09 41.71
N GLU A 633 -71.97 124.54 42.10
CA GLU A 633 -73.08 124.19 41.18
C GLU A 633 -73.49 125.39 40.29
N ASN A 634 -73.62 126.58 40.87
CA ASN A 634 -73.95 127.81 40.12
C ASN A 634 -72.87 128.25 39.11
N ILE A 635 -71.64 127.72 39.20
CA ILE A 635 -70.55 127.97 38.25
C ILE A 635 -70.51 126.87 37.19
N ASP A 636 -70.72 125.61 37.59
CA ASP A 636 -70.71 124.46 36.68
C ASP A 636 -71.93 124.44 35.74
N ASP A 637 -73.12 124.86 36.19
CA ASP A 637 -74.32 124.98 35.33
C ASP A 637 -74.11 125.94 34.14
N ILE A 638 -73.29 126.97 34.31
CA ILE A 638 -72.95 127.93 33.25
C ILE A 638 -72.00 127.30 32.21
N MET A 639 -71.11 126.40 32.65
CA MET A 639 -70.15 125.74 31.75
C MET A 639 -70.73 124.50 31.05
N MET A 640 -71.54 123.69 31.75
CA MET A 640 -72.00 122.40 31.25
C MET A 640 -72.90 122.52 30.02
N ASN A 641 -73.69 123.60 29.94
CA ASN A 641 -74.52 123.93 28.78
C ASN A 641 -73.74 124.17 27.48
N ALA A 642 -72.43 124.49 27.54
CA ALA A 642 -71.62 124.77 26.36
C ALA A 642 -71.05 123.50 25.68
N LEU A 643 -70.89 122.39 26.42
CA LEU A 643 -70.12 121.21 25.95
C LEU A 643 -70.98 120.07 25.37
N VAL A 644 -72.30 120.10 25.58
CA VAL A 644 -73.23 119.06 25.08
C VAL A 644 -73.39 119.10 23.55
N ALA A 645 -73.10 120.23 22.90
CA ALA A 645 -73.33 120.43 21.47
C ALA A 645 -72.40 119.62 20.54
N VAL A 646 -71.21 119.21 20.99
CA VAL A 646 -70.12 118.78 20.09
C VAL A 646 -70.01 117.24 19.92
N LYS A 647 -70.67 116.44 20.76
CA LYS A 647 -70.47 114.97 20.78
C LYS A 647 -71.40 114.13 19.89
N ARG A 648 -72.21 114.76 19.01
CA ARG A 648 -73.23 114.06 18.21
C ARG A 648 -72.84 113.62 16.79
N GLU A 649 -71.57 113.79 16.38
CA GLU A 649 -71.17 113.73 14.95
C GLU A 649 -70.12 112.65 14.62
N ARG A 650 -69.94 111.62 15.47
CA ARG A 650 -68.82 110.65 15.33
C ARG A 650 -69.22 109.20 15.11
N ASP A 651 -70.36 108.75 15.64
CA ASP A 651 -70.60 107.31 15.86
C ASP A 651 -71.35 106.61 14.70
N ASP A 652 -71.78 107.34 13.66
CA ASP A 652 -72.59 106.85 12.54
C ASP A 652 -71.82 106.13 11.41
N LEU A 653 -70.48 106.09 11.44
CA LEU A 653 -69.66 105.46 10.38
C LEU A 653 -69.14 104.05 10.71
N ARG A 654 -69.66 103.39 11.74
CA ARG A 654 -69.23 102.02 12.12
C ARG A 654 -70.16 100.89 11.66
N ILE A 655 -71.20 101.17 10.86
CA ILE A 655 -72.21 100.19 10.44
C ILE A 655 -72.52 100.29 8.92
N GLN A 656 -71.53 100.03 8.08
CA GLN A 656 -71.74 99.62 6.69
C GLN A 656 -70.54 98.80 6.17
N GLY A 657 -70.76 97.88 5.23
CA GLY A 657 -69.70 97.22 4.46
C GLY A 657 -69.30 95.81 4.88
N ASN A 658 -69.44 95.42 6.16
CA ASN A 658 -69.31 94.01 6.56
C ASN A 658 -70.57 93.22 6.20
N GLN A 659 -70.78 93.03 4.89
CA GLN A 659 -71.54 91.89 4.38
C GLN A 659 -70.67 90.66 4.66
N GLN A 660 -70.94 89.91 5.73
CA GLN A 660 -72.07 88.97 5.84
C GLN A 660 -72.19 88.07 4.61
N ILE A 661 -71.96 86.77 4.85
CA ILE A 661 -72.86 85.72 4.37
C ILE A 661 -72.93 85.67 2.83
N ALA A 662 -71.74 85.67 2.21
CA ALA A 662 -71.46 84.92 0.98
C ALA A 662 -71.15 83.43 1.27
N GLU A 663 -71.55 82.96 2.46
CA GLU A 663 -71.98 81.59 2.70
C GLU A 663 -73.08 81.18 1.69
N LEU A 664 -73.51 79.92 1.72
CA LEU A 664 -74.49 79.33 0.77
C LEU A 664 -73.95 79.05 -0.65
N GLY A 665 -72.64 79.15 -0.88
CA GLY A 665 -71.98 78.61 -2.08
C GLY A 665 -71.80 77.08 -2.04
N ASP A 666 -70.89 76.60 -1.18
CA ASP A 666 -70.34 75.25 -1.28
C ASP A 666 -71.10 74.15 -0.51
N LEU A 667 -71.85 74.50 0.55
CA LEU A 667 -72.66 73.56 1.36
C LEU A 667 -73.78 72.83 0.58
N LYS A 668 -73.92 73.09 -0.72
CA LYS A 668 -74.84 72.39 -1.63
C LYS A 668 -74.24 71.10 -2.20
N ARG A 669 -72.92 70.88 -2.09
CA ARG A 669 -72.22 69.83 -2.85
C ARG A 669 -72.18 68.45 -2.15
N ASP A 670 -72.20 68.43 -0.82
CA ASP A 670 -71.94 67.20 -0.04
C ASP A 670 -73.19 66.43 0.39
N ILE A 671 -74.36 67.09 0.35
CA ILE A 671 -75.68 66.50 0.68
C ILE A 671 -76.06 65.35 -0.29
N GLU A 672 -75.48 65.31 -1.49
CA GLU A 672 -75.93 64.40 -2.56
C GLU A 672 -75.32 62.99 -2.51
N LYS A 673 -74.29 62.76 -1.68
CA LYS A 673 -73.61 61.44 -1.56
C LYS A 673 -74.07 60.59 -0.37
N LEU A 674 -74.65 61.17 0.68
CA LEU A 674 -75.23 60.45 1.83
C LEU A 674 -76.63 59.85 1.52
N ARG A 675 -76.78 59.15 0.38
CA ARG A 675 -78.11 58.66 -0.06
C ARG A 675 -78.17 57.28 -0.72
N ARG A 676 -77.18 56.42 -0.46
CA ARG A 676 -77.28 54.96 -0.66
C ARG A 676 -76.67 54.19 0.51
N SER A 677 -77.39 54.20 1.62
CA SER A 677 -77.28 53.22 2.69
C SER A 677 -77.83 51.84 2.17
N GLU A 678 -77.36 50.67 2.64
CA GLU A 678 -77.90 49.91 3.80
C GLU A 678 -78.88 48.78 3.45
N SER A 679 -78.38 47.53 3.54
CA SER A 679 -79.10 46.25 3.77
C SER A 679 -78.04 45.12 3.70
N ALA A 680 -77.78 44.30 4.73
CA ALA A 680 -78.61 43.22 5.29
C ALA A 680 -78.82 42.03 4.30
N SER A 681 -78.73 40.75 4.67
CA SER A 681 -78.32 40.06 5.92
C SER A 681 -78.32 38.52 5.71
N LEU A 682 -77.78 37.75 6.68
CA LEU A 682 -78.06 36.32 6.98
C LEU A 682 -77.44 35.19 6.10
N ASN A 683 -77.13 34.09 6.81
CA ASN A 683 -76.96 32.68 6.40
C ASN A 683 -75.58 32.17 5.91
N GLU A 684 -74.87 31.46 6.80
CA GLU A 684 -73.60 30.75 6.53
C GLU A 684 -73.63 29.25 6.96
N SER A 685 -74.82 28.68 7.22
CA SER A 685 -74.94 27.47 8.08
C SER A 685 -75.25 26.12 7.42
N ASP A 686 -75.87 26.05 6.23
CA ASP A 686 -76.59 24.81 5.82
C ASP A 686 -75.78 23.82 4.96
N ASP A 687 -75.04 24.27 3.95
CA ASP A 687 -74.65 23.37 2.84
C ASP A 687 -73.38 22.53 3.07
N ARG A 688 -72.59 22.82 4.12
CA ARG A 688 -71.48 21.95 4.57
C ARG A 688 -71.97 20.54 4.94
N VAL A 689 -73.24 20.40 5.34
CA VAL A 689 -73.93 19.13 5.64
C VAL A 689 -74.18 18.29 4.37
N ARG A 690 -74.37 18.93 3.21
CA ARG A 690 -74.60 18.25 1.92
C ARG A 690 -73.34 17.60 1.34
N GLU A 691 -72.16 17.96 1.86
CA GLU A 691 -70.86 17.39 1.47
C GLU A 691 -70.62 16.03 2.15
N LEU A 692 -70.62 16.02 3.49
CA LEU A 692 -70.31 14.85 4.33
C LEU A 692 -71.30 13.67 4.14
N THR A 693 -72.49 13.97 3.62
CA THR A 693 -73.51 12.96 3.28
C THR A 693 -73.16 12.17 2.01
N ARG A 694 -72.34 12.71 1.10
CA ARG A 694 -71.94 12.03 -0.15
C ARG A 694 -70.83 11.00 0.06
N GLU A 695 -69.84 11.30 0.90
CA GLU A 695 -68.70 10.39 1.15
C GLU A 695 -69.09 9.10 1.90
N ASN A 696 -70.14 9.16 2.72
CA ASN A 696 -70.68 8.01 3.47
C ASN A 696 -71.43 6.97 2.60
N MET A 697 -71.78 7.29 1.35
CA MET A 697 -72.30 6.30 0.40
C MET A 697 -71.16 5.49 -0.23
N HIS A 698 -70.13 6.19 -0.73
CA HIS A 698 -69.08 5.56 -1.55
C HIS A 698 -68.26 4.51 -0.78
N THR A 699 -68.09 4.70 0.54
CA THR A 699 -67.42 3.73 1.43
C THR A 699 -68.23 2.45 1.69
N LYS A 700 -69.55 2.44 1.48
CA LYS A 700 -70.38 1.24 1.64
C LYS A 700 -70.38 0.33 0.40
N GLU A 701 -70.32 0.90 -0.80
CA GLU A 701 -70.29 0.13 -2.05
C GLU A 701 -69.01 -0.69 -2.19
N GLN A 702 -67.86 -0.13 -1.75
CA GLN A 702 -66.56 -0.81 -1.80
C GLN A 702 -66.49 -2.06 -0.88
N VAL A 703 -67.23 -2.07 0.23
CA VAL A 703 -67.28 -3.22 1.16
C VAL A 703 -68.05 -4.39 0.54
N PHE A 704 -69.15 -4.12 -0.18
CA PHE A 704 -69.97 -5.15 -0.81
C PHE A 704 -69.19 -5.92 -1.90
N MET A 705 -68.44 -5.19 -2.74
CA MET A 705 -67.60 -5.76 -3.82
C MET A 705 -66.48 -6.70 -3.32
N LEU A 706 -66.03 -6.55 -2.07
CA LEU A 706 -64.97 -7.39 -1.49
C LEU A 706 -65.50 -8.68 -0.86
N GLN A 707 -66.78 -8.73 -0.43
CA GLN A 707 -67.37 -9.93 0.15
C GLN A 707 -67.72 -10.99 -0.90
N GLU A 708 -68.25 -10.59 -2.05
CA GLU A 708 -68.60 -11.52 -3.13
C GLU A 708 -67.34 -12.24 -3.68
N LYS A 709 -66.23 -11.51 -3.81
CA LYS A 709 -64.96 -12.03 -4.33
C LYS A 709 -64.29 -13.08 -3.44
N LEU A 710 -64.66 -13.15 -2.15
CA LEU A 710 -64.21 -14.19 -1.22
C LEU A 710 -65.02 -15.49 -1.37
N ARG A 711 -66.22 -15.43 -1.96
CA ARG A 711 -67.13 -16.58 -2.13
C ARG A 711 -66.71 -17.47 -3.30
N GLU A 712 -66.24 -16.87 -4.40
CA GLU A 712 -65.85 -17.59 -5.62
C GLU A 712 -64.56 -18.42 -5.42
N LEU A 713 -63.54 -17.82 -4.76
CA LEU A 713 -62.23 -18.43 -4.53
C LEU A 713 -62.28 -19.71 -3.65
N ASN A 714 -63.29 -19.82 -2.78
CA ASN A 714 -63.52 -21.03 -1.98
C ASN A 714 -64.13 -22.19 -2.79
N LEU A 715 -64.81 -21.90 -3.91
CA LEU A 715 -65.38 -22.93 -4.79
C LEU A 715 -64.30 -23.61 -5.65
N GLU A 716 -63.29 -22.85 -6.07
CA GLU A 716 -62.21 -23.31 -6.96
C GLU A 716 -61.21 -24.26 -6.25
N LEU A 717 -60.95 -24.06 -4.95
CA LEU A 717 -60.16 -25.00 -4.15
C LEU A 717 -60.85 -26.36 -3.97
N SER A 718 -62.19 -26.41 -4.01
CA SER A 718 -62.95 -27.66 -3.83
C SER A 718 -62.92 -28.57 -5.06
N THR A 719 -62.63 -28.07 -6.26
CA THR A 719 -62.57 -28.89 -7.48
C THR A 719 -61.20 -29.55 -7.65
N LYS A 720 -60.11 -28.85 -7.27
CA LYS A 720 -58.74 -29.32 -7.47
C LYS A 720 -58.34 -30.52 -6.61
N ASN A 721 -58.92 -30.73 -5.43
CA ASN A 721 -58.67 -31.95 -4.65
C ASN A 721 -59.16 -33.22 -5.36
N ASN A 722 -60.29 -33.17 -6.07
CA ASN A 722 -60.88 -34.34 -6.72
C ASN A 722 -60.04 -34.86 -7.90
N GLU A 723 -59.20 -34.01 -8.50
CA GLU A 723 -58.28 -34.41 -9.59
C GLU A 723 -57.09 -35.23 -9.08
N ILE A 724 -56.68 -35.04 -7.82
CA ILE A 724 -55.47 -35.65 -7.24
C ILE A 724 -55.68 -37.13 -6.91
N ASP A 725 -56.88 -37.53 -6.48
CA ASP A 725 -57.15 -38.94 -6.11
C ASP A 725 -57.36 -39.85 -7.32
N LEU A 726 -57.84 -39.31 -8.45
CA LEU A 726 -57.89 -40.03 -9.73
C LEU A 726 -56.49 -40.38 -10.27
N ALA A 727 -55.49 -39.52 -10.03
CA ALA A 727 -54.12 -39.74 -10.51
C ALA A 727 -53.42 -40.92 -9.80
N LYS A 728 -53.77 -41.20 -8.54
CA LYS A 728 -53.13 -42.28 -7.73
C LYS A 728 -53.52 -43.67 -8.23
N ALA A 729 -54.78 -43.87 -8.61
CA ALA A 729 -55.30 -45.17 -9.06
C ALA A 729 -54.59 -45.70 -10.33
N SER A 730 -54.09 -44.82 -11.19
CA SER A 730 -53.40 -45.16 -12.44
C SER A 730 -52.01 -45.78 -12.23
N ILE A 731 -51.41 -45.61 -11.05
CA ILE A 731 -50.01 -45.99 -10.79
C ILE A 731 -49.86 -47.46 -10.32
N GLU A 732 -50.90 -48.05 -9.73
CA GLU A 732 -50.84 -49.44 -9.23
C GLU A 732 -50.97 -50.53 -10.32
N GLU A 733 -51.49 -50.18 -11.50
CA GLU A 733 -51.78 -51.15 -12.56
C GLU A 733 -50.54 -51.54 -13.40
N LEU A 734 -49.59 -50.62 -13.58
CA LEU A 734 -48.38 -50.84 -14.39
C LEU A 734 -47.33 -51.73 -13.71
N ASN A 735 -47.41 -51.97 -12.40
CA ASN A 735 -46.32 -52.54 -11.60
C ASN A 735 -46.35 -54.07 -11.46
N ARG A 736 -47.11 -54.78 -12.33
CA ARG A 736 -47.29 -56.25 -12.25
C ARG A 736 -46.57 -57.10 -13.32
N ASN A 737 -46.12 -56.50 -14.43
CA ASN A 737 -45.59 -57.25 -15.57
C ASN A 737 -44.11 -56.94 -15.89
N SER A 738 -43.18 -57.77 -15.38
CA SER A 738 -42.02 -58.34 -16.12
C SER A 738 -40.91 -58.86 -15.19
N THR A 739 -40.92 -60.16 -14.87
CA THR A 739 -39.82 -60.85 -14.17
C THR A 739 -39.36 -62.10 -14.93
N SER A 740 -38.36 -61.95 -15.80
CA SER A 740 -37.60 -63.06 -16.41
C SER A 740 -36.28 -62.53 -16.98
N SER A 741 -35.19 -62.41 -16.21
CA SER A 741 -34.35 -63.49 -15.67
C SER A 741 -33.32 -64.04 -16.68
N VAL A 742 -32.06 -63.65 -16.45
CA VAL A 742 -30.86 -64.49 -16.64
C VAL A 742 -30.44 -64.85 -18.07
N ALA A 743 -29.71 -63.91 -18.70
CA ALA A 743 -28.65 -64.23 -19.66
C ALA A 743 -27.28 -64.20 -18.94
N SER A 744 -27.04 -65.22 -18.10
CA SER A 744 -26.20 -65.20 -16.89
C SER A 744 -24.79 -64.59 -17.02
N ASN A 745 -24.15 -64.68 -18.18
CA ASN A 745 -22.74 -64.29 -18.31
C ASN A 745 -22.56 -62.83 -18.79
N SER A 746 -23.59 -62.23 -19.39
CA SER A 746 -23.71 -60.77 -19.41
C SER A 746 -24.09 -60.25 -18.02
N GLU A 747 -24.80 -61.06 -17.24
CA GLU A 747 -25.34 -60.70 -15.94
C GLU A 747 -24.28 -60.57 -14.85
N ILE A 748 -23.21 -61.38 -14.82
CA ILE A 748 -22.10 -61.18 -13.85
C ILE A 748 -21.41 -59.82 -14.07
N ALA A 749 -21.17 -59.42 -15.32
CA ALA A 749 -20.64 -58.09 -15.65
C ALA A 749 -21.65 -56.98 -15.33
N ARG A 750 -22.94 -57.18 -15.65
CA ARG A 750 -24.02 -56.27 -15.23
C ARG A 750 -24.18 -56.22 -13.72
N LEU A 751 -23.85 -57.27 -12.97
CA LEU A 751 -23.91 -57.30 -11.51
C LEU A 751 -22.72 -56.58 -10.89
N GLN A 752 -21.51 -56.65 -11.46
CA GLN A 752 -20.42 -55.76 -11.05
C GLN A 752 -20.73 -54.29 -11.36
N VAL A 753 -21.28 -54.00 -12.54
CA VAL A 753 -21.73 -52.64 -12.91
C VAL A 753 -22.94 -52.21 -12.07
N SER A 754 -23.85 -53.12 -11.72
CA SER A 754 -25.03 -52.84 -10.89
C SER A 754 -24.62 -52.64 -9.43
N ILE A 755 -23.71 -53.44 -8.87
CA ILE A 755 -23.13 -53.20 -7.54
C ILE A 755 -22.43 -51.83 -7.52
N ARG A 756 -21.64 -51.50 -8.54
CA ARG A 756 -20.98 -50.18 -8.64
C ARG A 756 -21.99 -49.04 -8.81
N ASN A 757 -23.05 -49.23 -9.60
CA ASN A 757 -24.12 -48.25 -9.79
C ASN A 757 -24.99 -48.11 -8.55
N SER A 758 -25.26 -49.20 -7.82
CA SER A 758 -25.96 -49.22 -6.54
C SER A 758 -25.13 -48.58 -5.46
N GLN A 759 -23.81 -48.74 -5.44
CA GLN A 759 -22.91 -48.01 -4.53
C GLN A 759 -22.83 -46.52 -4.89
N ILE A 760 -22.77 -46.17 -6.18
CA ILE A 760 -22.89 -44.77 -6.63
C ILE A 760 -24.26 -44.19 -6.25
N GLN A 761 -25.36 -44.95 -6.37
CA GLN A 761 -26.68 -44.54 -5.89
C GLN A 761 -26.76 -44.46 -4.37
N GLU A 762 -26.15 -45.39 -3.63
CA GLU A 762 -26.11 -45.39 -2.17
C GLU A 762 -25.33 -44.18 -1.66
N ASP A 763 -24.22 -43.82 -2.31
CA ASP A 763 -23.41 -42.64 -1.98
C ASP A 763 -24.08 -41.34 -2.44
N LEU A 764 -24.81 -41.33 -3.57
CA LEU A 764 -25.64 -40.20 -3.98
C LEU A 764 -26.79 -39.99 -3.00
N VAL A 765 -27.47 -41.06 -2.58
CA VAL A 765 -28.55 -41.05 -1.58
C VAL A 765 -28.02 -40.71 -0.19
N LYS A 766 -26.79 -41.10 0.19
CA LYS A 766 -26.12 -40.60 1.41
C LYS A 766 -25.86 -39.10 1.31
N GLN A 767 -25.38 -38.61 0.17
CA GLN A 767 -25.12 -37.18 -0.04
C GLN A 767 -26.42 -36.36 -0.04
N GLU A 768 -27.49 -36.88 -0.64
CA GLU A 768 -28.83 -36.28 -0.62
C GLU A 768 -29.43 -36.31 0.79
N ASN A 769 -29.37 -37.44 1.50
CA ASN A 769 -29.76 -37.51 2.92
C ASN A 769 -28.93 -36.57 3.81
N GLN A 770 -27.66 -36.33 3.49
CA GLN A 770 -26.85 -35.36 4.24
C GLN A 770 -27.31 -33.93 3.96
N LYS A 771 -27.49 -33.54 2.69
CA LYS A 771 -28.07 -32.23 2.32
C LYS A 771 -29.43 -32.01 2.99
N MET A 772 -30.31 -33.02 2.97
CA MET A 772 -31.62 -32.95 3.63
C MET A 772 -31.50 -32.78 5.15
N ARG A 773 -30.48 -33.36 5.81
CA ARG A 773 -30.20 -33.10 7.24
C ARG A 773 -29.68 -31.69 7.47
N ASP A 774 -28.77 -31.22 6.63
CA ASP A 774 -28.16 -29.88 6.73
C ASP A 774 -29.26 -28.80 6.51
N GLU A 775 -30.15 -29.01 5.54
CA GLU A 775 -31.34 -28.18 5.28
C GLU A 775 -32.36 -28.25 6.44
N LEU A 776 -32.65 -29.43 6.98
CA LEU A 776 -33.50 -29.57 8.18
C LEU A 776 -32.90 -28.85 9.39
N GLN A 777 -31.58 -28.95 9.60
CA GLN A 777 -30.90 -28.28 10.71
C GLN A 777 -30.93 -26.75 10.57
N GLU A 778 -30.77 -26.22 9.35
CA GLU A 778 -30.90 -24.78 9.09
C GLU A 778 -32.36 -24.32 9.21
N LEU A 779 -33.35 -25.13 8.79
CA LEU A 779 -34.77 -24.86 9.00
C LEU A 779 -35.16 -24.89 10.48
N GLU A 780 -34.67 -25.85 11.27
CA GLU A 780 -34.85 -25.87 12.73
C GLU A 780 -34.27 -24.63 13.40
N LYS A 781 -33.06 -24.21 12.99
CA LYS A 781 -32.37 -23.01 13.46
C LYS A 781 -33.12 -21.73 13.07
N GLN A 782 -33.66 -21.64 11.86
CA GLN A 782 -34.52 -20.53 11.43
C GLN A 782 -35.85 -20.52 12.20
N ASN A 783 -36.48 -21.66 12.43
CA ASN A 783 -37.73 -21.76 13.18
C ASN A 783 -37.51 -21.41 14.67
N LYS A 784 -36.40 -21.85 15.26
CA LYS A 784 -35.98 -21.44 16.62
C LYS A 784 -35.77 -19.93 16.70
N LYS A 785 -35.10 -19.31 15.73
CA LYS A 785 -34.96 -17.85 15.64
C LYS A 785 -36.31 -17.16 15.46
N ARG A 786 -37.23 -17.73 14.68
CA ARG A 786 -38.58 -17.20 14.48
C ARG A 786 -39.42 -17.24 15.77
N ASN A 787 -39.25 -18.30 16.58
CA ASN A 787 -39.87 -18.39 17.90
C ASN A 787 -39.26 -17.37 18.87
N GLN A 788 -37.92 -17.21 18.91
CA GLN A 788 -37.28 -16.17 19.73
C GLN A 788 -37.79 -14.76 19.38
N ASN A 789 -37.88 -14.43 18.08
CA ASN A 789 -38.47 -13.17 17.62
C ASN A 789 -39.96 -13.02 18.03
N LEU A 790 -40.70 -14.12 18.17
CA LEU A 790 -42.10 -14.13 18.60
C LEU A 790 -42.21 -13.94 20.12
N ASP A 791 -41.38 -14.62 20.90
CA ASP A 791 -41.26 -14.46 22.36
C ASP A 791 -40.87 -13.00 22.72
N GLU A 792 -39.92 -12.42 21.98
CA GLU A 792 -39.54 -11.01 22.07
C GLU A 792 -40.70 -10.07 21.73
N LEU A 793 -41.45 -10.35 20.66
CA LEU A 793 -42.61 -9.55 20.26
C LEU A 793 -43.77 -9.64 21.26
N GLU A 794 -44.02 -10.82 21.84
CA GLU A 794 -45.02 -11.00 22.88
C GLU A 794 -44.60 -10.30 24.19
N SER A 795 -43.31 -10.32 24.52
CA SER A 795 -42.75 -9.54 25.64
C SER A 795 -42.94 -8.03 25.42
N MET A 796 -42.65 -7.53 24.20
CA MET A 796 -42.87 -6.13 23.82
C MET A 796 -44.35 -5.73 23.83
N HIS A 797 -45.25 -6.65 23.47
CA HIS A 797 -46.69 -6.39 23.56
C HIS A 797 -47.17 -6.32 25.03
N LYS A 798 -46.62 -7.17 25.91
CA LYS A 798 -46.91 -7.15 27.36
C LYS A 798 -46.44 -5.85 28.03
N THR A 799 -45.23 -5.36 27.72
CA THR A 799 -44.79 -4.05 28.23
C THR A 799 -45.64 -2.91 27.69
N LEU A 800 -45.98 -2.91 26.40
CA LEU A 800 -46.84 -1.89 25.80
C LEU A 800 -48.26 -1.87 26.42
N LEU A 801 -48.81 -3.02 26.82
CA LEU A 801 -50.08 -3.12 27.56
C LEU A 801 -49.96 -2.52 28.99
N VAL A 802 -48.84 -2.74 29.66
CA VAL A 802 -48.56 -2.12 30.98
C VAL A 802 -48.42 -0.61 30.86
N ASP A 803 -47.67 -0.12 29.85
CA ASP A 803 -47.51 1.32 29.60
C ASP A 803 -48.81 1.99 29.17
N HIS A 804 -49.65 1.32 28.36
CA HIS A 804 -51.00 1.81 28.04
C HIS A 804 -51.87 1.91 29.29
N SER A 805 -51.85 0.89 30.16
CA SER A 805 -52.59 0.89 31.43
C SER A 805 -52.12 2.02 32.36
N ARG A 806 -50.80 2.26 32.41
CA ARG A 806 -50.18 3.35 33.17
C ARG A 806 -50.53 4.73 32.59
N LEU A 807 -50.56 4.86 31.27
CA LEU A 807 -50.96 6.10 30.59
C LEU A 807 -52.44 6.41 30.81
N GLN A 808 -53.31 5.39 30.83
CA GLN A 808 -54.73 5.55 31.16
C GLN A 808 -54.93 5.93 32.64
N GLN A 809 -54.16 5.36 33.57
CA GLN A 809 -54.14 5.82 34.96
C GLN A 809 -53.69 7.28 35.07
N LEU A 810 -52.63 7.68 34.36
CA LEU A 810 -52.14 9.06 34.34
C LEU A 810 -53.17 10.03 33.73
N HIS A 811 -53.88 9.64 32.68
CA HIS A 811 -54.98 10.43 32.11
C HIS A 811 -56.13 10.58 33.12
N ASN A 812 -56.53 9.51 33.81
CA ASN A 812 -57.59 9.58 34.81
C ASN A 812 -57.21 10.50 35.99
N LEU A 813 -55.94 10.46 36.43
CA LEU A 813 -55.40 11.39 37.43
C LEU A 813 -55.42 12.83 36.91
N LEU A 814 -54.88 13.08 35.71
CA LEU A 814 -54.84 14.42 35.12
C LEU A 814 -56.25 15.02 34.91
N THR A 815 -57.24 14.20 34.57
CA THR A 815 -58.65 14.62 34.48
C THR A 815 -59.23 14.97 35.86
N ARG A 816 -58.95 14.15 36.89
CA ARG A 816 -59.35 14.43 38.28
C ARG A 816 -58.73 15.73 38.80
N ASP A 817 -57.43 15.91 38.56
CA ASP A 817 -56.65 17.07 39.00
C ASP A 817 -57.08 18.33 38.24
N TYR A 818 -57.46 18.21 36.96
CA TYR A 818 -58.08 19.30 36.18
C TYR A 818 -59.45 19.70 36.75
N ASP A 819 -60.32 18.75 37.09
CA ASP A 819 -61.63 19.05 37.68
C ASP A 819 -61.53 19.59 39.12
N GLU A 820 -60.47 19.24 39.86
CA GLU A 820 -60.14 19.84 41.17
C GLU A 820 -59.63 21.28 41.00
N ALA A 821 -58.63 21.52 40.14
CA ALA A 821 -58.15 22.86 39.82
C ALA A 821 -59.24 23.77 39.24
N LYS A 822 -60.21 23.22 38.50
CA LYS A 822 -61.38 23.93 37.98
C LYS A 822 -62.35 24.37 39.09
N LYS A 823 -62.56 23.54 40.13
CA LYS A 823 -63.32 23.92 41.34
C LYS A 823 -62.57 24.99 42.12
N GLU A 824 -61.29 24.80 42.40
CA GLU A 824 -60.46 25.81 43.09
C GLU A 824 -60.45 27.14 42.34
N SER A 825 -60.31 27.13 41.03
CA SER A 825 -60.37 28.33 40.19
C SER A 825 -61.75 29.00 40.19
N MET A 826 -62.84 28.27 40.42
CA MET A 826 -64.19 28.82 40.62
C MET A 826 -64.33 29.45 42.01
N GLU A 827 -63.87 28.77 43.07
CA GLU A 827 -63.84 29.32 44.42
C GLU A 827 -62.94 30.55 44.54
N LEU A 828 -61.76 30.53 43.92
CA LEU A 828 -60.81 31.64 43.93
C LEU A 828 -61.39 32.86 43.21
N ARG A 829 -62.11 32.68 42.09
CA ARG A 829 -62.87 33.79 41.47
C ARG A 829 -63.92 34.36 42.43
N GLN A 830 -64.67 33.52 43.14
CA GLN A 830 -65.66 33.96 44.12
C GLN A 830 -65.01 34.65 45.35
N LYS A 831 -63.81 34.22 45.76
CA LYS A 831 -63.03 34.85 46.84
C LYS A 831 -62.49 36.21 46.38
N VAL A 832 -61.87 36.30 45.21
CA VAL A 832 -61.32 37.54 44.62
C VAL A 832 -62.41 38.60 44.40
N GLN A 833 -63.61 38.21 43.97
CA GLN A 833 -64.74 39.12 43.78
C GLN A 833 -65.20 39.83 45.09
N ASN A 834 -64.81 39.30 46.26
CA ASN A 834 -65.19 39.81 47.57
C ASN A 834 -64.06 40.54 48.33
N ILE A 835 -62.88 40.77 47.71
CA ILE A 835 -61.76 41.46 48.36
C ILE A 835 -61.90 42.99 48.20
N PRO A 836 -61.85 43.79 49.29
CA PRO A 836 -61.85 45.25 49.21
C PRO A 836 -60.68 45.80 48.37
N ARG A 837 -60.93 46.85 47.59
CA ARG A 837 -60.02 47.32 46.53
C ARG A 837 -58.60 47.67 47.02
N GLN A 838 -58.47 48.22 48.23
CA GLN A 838 -57.16 48.50 48.87
C GLN A 838 -56.41 47.22 49.27
N GLN A 839 -57.11 46.22 49.82
CA GLN A 839 -56.50 44.93 50.17
C GLN A 839 -56.04 44.19 48.92
N ALA A 840 -56.79 44.29 47.81
CA ALA A 840 -56.37 43.75 46.51
C ALA A 840 -55.11 44.44 45.97
N VAL A 841 -54.94 45.76 46.16
CA VAL A 841 -53.70 46.47 45.78
C VAL A 841 -52.50 46.00 46.61
N PHE A 842 -52.64 45.89 47.92
CA PHE A 842 -51.57 45.38 48.80
C PHE A 842 -51.19 43.92 48.46
N MET A 843 -52.19 43.05 48.23
CA MET A 843 -51.94 41.68 47.81
C MET A 843 -51.28 41.62 46.42
N ASN A 844 -51.69 42.45 45.45
CA ASN A 844 -51.04 42.52 44.14
C ASN A 844 -49.59 43.04 44.19
N ALA A 845 -49.27 43.97 45.10
CA ALA A 845 -47.89 44.41 45.31
C ALA A 845 -47.01 43.29 45.88
N ASN A 846 -47.50 42.58 46.89
CA ASN A 846 -46.82 41.45 47.51
C ASN A 846 -46.70 40.25 46.54
N ILE A 847 -47.72 39.99 45.71
CA ILE A 847 -47.67 39.02 44.62
C ILE A 847 -46.56 39.39 43.62
N ARG A 848 -46.47 40.64 43.16
CA ARG A 848 -45.38 41.07 42.25
C ARG A 848 -43.99 40.91 42.87
N GLU A 849 -43.85 41.15 44.17
CA GLU A 849 -42.58 40.94 44.88
C GLU A 849 -42.21 39.44 44.97
N LEU A 850 -43.21 38.57 45.19
CA LEU A 850 -43.04 37.12 45.18
C LEU A 850 -42.79 36.57 43.76
N GLU A 851 -43.45 37.11 42.73
CA GLU A 851 -43.21 36.81 41.32
C GLU A 851 -41.79 37.20 40.89
N ALA A 852 -41.31 38.38 41.33
CA ALA A 852 -39.93 38.81 41.08
C ALA A 852 -38.91 37.88 41.75
N LYS A 853 -39.13 37.51 43.03
CA LYS A 853 -38.27 36.55 43.76
C LYS A 853 -38.30 35.15 43.13
N LEU A 854 -39.47 34.69 42.71
CA LEU A 854 -39.63 33.39 42.04
C LEU A 854 -38.97 33.39 40.66
N SER A 855 -39.08 34.48 39.90
CA SER A 855 -38.39 34.68 38.61
C SER A 855 -36.86 34.67 38.81
N GLU A 856 -36.35 35.32 39.85
CA GLU A 856 -34.93 35.27 40.20
C GLU A 856 -34.49 33.85 40.62
N GLU A 857 -35.31 33.12 41.38
CA GLU A 857 -35.03 31.73 41.76
C GLU A 857 -35.07 30.77 40.56
N ILE A 858 -36.00 30.95 39.62
CA ILE A 858 -36.06 30.22 38.35
C ILE A 858 -34.81 30.51 37.52
N SER A 859 -34.43 31.78 37.36
CA SER A 859 -33.21 32.19 36.64
C SER A 859 -31.94 31.55 37.25
N ARG A 860 -31.80 31.57 38.58
CA ARG A 860 -30.72 30.88 39.30
C ARG A 860 -30.74 29.36 39.07
N LYS A 861 -31.91 28.72 39.09
CA LYS A 861 -32.06 27.28 38.81
C LYS A 861 -31.73 26.95 37.36
N GLU A 862 -32.16 27.75 36.39
CA GLU A 862 -31.76 27.60 34.99
C GLU A 862 -30.25 27.73 34.80
N GLN A 863 -29.61 28.73 35.44
CA GLN A 863 -28.17 28.90 35.38
C GLN A 863 -27.43 27.68 35.96
N ALA A 864 -27.90 27.14 37.10
CA ALA A 864 -27.36 25.91 37.68
C ALA A 864 -27.59 24.68 36.78
N ILE A 865 -28.76 24.57 36.12
CA ILE A 865 -29.04 23.50 35.15
C ILE A 865 -28.10 23.60 33.93
N ARG A 866 -27.85 24.81 33.41
CA ARG A 866 -26.90 25.04 32.30
C ARG A 866 -25.48 24.63 32.70
N GLN A 867 -25.02 25.01 33.90
CA GLN A 867 -23.73 24.59 34.46
C GLN A 867 -23.63 23.06 34.64
N LEU A 868 -24.69 22.41 35.15
CA LEU A 868 -24.73 20.94 35.26
C LEU A 868 -24.72 20.27 33.88
N GLN A 869 -25.39 20.83 32.88
CA GLN A 869 -25.34 20.33 31.50
C GLN A 869 -23.97 20.51 30.85
N GLU A 870 -23.20 21.55 31.21
CA GLU A 870 -21.82 21.73 30.76
C GLU A 870 -20.87 20.75 31.47
N LEU A 871 -20.96 20.60 32.79
CA LEU A 871 -20.24 19.57 33.53
C LEU A 871 -20.57 18.15 33.04
N GLU A 872 -21.81 17.88 32.63
CA GLU A 872 -22.17 16.62 31.97
C GLU A 872 -21.50 16.45 30.59
N LYS A 873 -21.39 17.51 29.78
CA LYS A 873 -20.68 17.47 28.50
C LYS A 873 -19.19 17.23 28.72
N GLU A 874 -18.56 17.95 29.65
CA GLU A 874 -17.16 17.74 30.03
C GLU A 874 -16.94 16.32 30.55
N HIS A 875 -17.77 15.81 31.46
CA HIS A 875 -17.66 14.44 31.97
C HIS A 875 -17.86 13.39 30.87
N LYS A 876 -18.77 13.60 29.92
CA LYS A 876 -18.93 12.73 28.74
C LYS A 876 -17.68 12.75 27.85
N MET A 877 -17.08 13.92 27.62
CA MET A 877 -15.82 14.05 26.85
C MET A 877 -14.63 13.41 27.58
N CYS A 878 -14.48 13.63 28.88
CA CYS A 878 -13.47 12.98 29.71
C CYS A 878 -13.63 11.46 29.72
N ARG A 879 -14.87 10.94 29.76
CA ARG A 879 -15.14 9.50 29.65
C ARG A 879 -14.73 8.97 28.28
N ILE A 880 -15.11 9.62 27.18
CA ILE A 880 -14.69 9.25 25.82
C ILE A 880 -13.15 9.24 25.70
N HIS A 881 -12.47 10.23 26.27
CA HIS A 881 -11.01 10.28 26.31
C HIS A 881 -10.41 9.13 27.12
N CYS A 882 -10.98 8.79 28.29
CA CYS A 882 -10.57 7.62 29.08
C CYS A 882 -10.84 6.29 28.36
N ASP A 883 -11.96 6.18 27.63
CA ASP A 883 -12.31 5.00 26.84
C ASP A 883 -11.37 4.85 25.64
N ASN A 884 -10.90 5.95 25.05
CA ASN A 884 -9.89 5.95 23.99
C ASN A 884 -8.52 5.56 24.56
N LEU A 885 -8.03 6.18 25.63
CA LEU A 885 -6.77 5.76 26.28
C LEU A 885 -6.80 4.28 26.71
N ARG A 886 -7.96 3.73 27.08
CA ARG A 886 -8.11 2.29 27.33
C ARG A 886 -7.92 1.45 26.07
N ARG A 887 -8.43 1.89 24.90
CA ARG A 887 -8.18 1.25 23.60
C ARG A 887 -6.71 1.32 23.22
N ASP A 888 -6.13 2.53 23.25
CA ASP A 888 -4.72 2.78 22.97
C ASP A 888 -3.81 1.86 23.83
N VAL A 889 -4.12 1.73 25.13
CA VAL A 889 -3.40 0.82 26.04
C VAL A 889 -3.62 -0.66 25.70
N THR A 890 -4.82 -1.09 25.29
CA THR A 890 -5.02 -2.49 24.84
C THR A 890 -4.32 -2.79 23.52
N GLU A 891 -4.29 -1.85 22.58
CA GLU A 891 -3.59 -1.99 21.29
C GLU A 891 -2.06 -2.00 21.49
N LEU A 892 -1.53 -1.19 22.41
CA LEU A 892 -0.13 -1.23 22.84
C LEU A 892 0.24 -2.52 23.60
N VAL A 893 -0.71 -3.16 24.29
CA VAL A 893 -0.50 -4.48 24.92
C VAL A 893 -0.54 -5.60 23.88
N GLN A 894 -1.46 -5.55 22.91
CA GLN A 894 -1.53 -6.52 21.81
C GLN A 894 -0.25 -6.49 20.96
N THR A 895 0.15 -5.32 20.48
CA THR A 895 1.39 -5.15 19.70
C THR A 895 2.65 -5.52 20.47
N ARG A 896 2.71 -5.29 21.80
CA ARG A 896 3.78 -5.82 22.66
C ARG A 896 3.82 -7.34 22.67
N ASP A 897 2.66 -8.00 22.77
CA ASP A 897 2.57 -9.46 22.89
C ASP A 897 2.78 -10.16 21.53
N GLU A 898 2.41 -9.50 20.44
CA GLU A 898 2.78 -9.84 19.06
C GLU A 898 4.30 -9.75 18.86
N LEU A 899 4.92 -8.60 19.15
CA LEU A 899 6.38 -8.42 19.08
C LEU A 899 7.13 -9.39 20.00
N SER A 900 6.60 -9.69 21.20
CA SER A 900 7.17 -10.72 22.07
C SER A 900 7.03 -12.14 21.53
N SER A 901 6.01 -12.40 20.70
CA SER A 901 5.81 -13.67 20.02
C SER A 901 6.72 -13.80 18.80
N GLU A 902 6.90 -12.74 18.03
CA GLU A 902 7.88 -12.67 16.94
C GLU A 902 9.31 -12.81 17.45
N LEU A 903 9.67 -12.13 18.54
CA LEU A 903 10.98 -12.25 19.18
C LEU A 903 11.23 -13.70 19.63
N ARG A 904 10.21 -14.43 20.09
CA ARG A 904 10.32 -15.86 20.40
C ARG A 904 10.50 -16.71 19.14
N ARG A 905 9.68 -16.52 18.10
CA ARG A 905 9.85 -17.21 16.79
C ARG A 905 11.26 -16.98 16.22
N ALA A 906 11.78 -15.76 16.32
CA ALA A 906 13.12 -15.39 15.86
C ALA A 906 14.22 -16.06 16.72
N HIS A 907 14.08 -16.06 18.04
CA HIS A 907 14.95 -16.80 18.96
C HIS A 907 14.99 -18.29 18.61
N ASP A 908 13.82 -18.93 18.45
CA ASP A 908 13.71 -20.36 18.18
C ASP A 908 14.28 -20.71 16.79
N THR A 909 14.13 -19.82 15.81
CA THR A 909 14.77 -19.94 14.49
C THR A 909 16.29 -19.81 14.58
N CYS A 910 16.81 -18.88 15.38
CA CYS A 910 18.24 -18.76 15.66
C CYS A 910 18.79 -19.97 16.41
N GLN A 911 18.05 -20.52 17.38
CA GLN A 911 18.42 -21.75 18.08
C GLN A 911 18.45 -22.95 17.14
N HIS A 912 17.46 -23.09 16.24
CA HIS A 912 17.46 -24.14 15.23
C HIS A 912 18.66 -24.02 14.27
N ARG A 913 18.98 -22.80 13.81
CA ARG A 913 20.18 -22.55 12.99
C ARG A 913 21.49 -22.85 13.73
N ASN A 914 21.59 -22.52 15.02
CA ASN A 914 22.75 -22.87 15.84
C ASN A 914 22.91 -24.39 15.98
N ASN A 915 21.81 -25.12 16.21
CA ASN A 915 21.84 -26.59 16.25
C ASN A 915 22.30 -27.20 14.91
N GLN A 916 21.79 -26.69 13.78
CA GLN A 916 22.27 -27.10 12.44
C GLN A 916 23.76 -26.81 12.24
N ILE A 917 24.23 -25.64 12.69
CA ILE A 917 25.65 -25.25 12.64
C ILE A 917 26.52 -26.20 13.47
N ASP A 918 26.06 -26.63 14.65
CA ASP A 918 26.81 -27.56 15.51
C ASP A 918 26.82 -29.00 14.97
N ASP A 919 25.72 -29.47 14.36
CA ASP A 919 25.73 -30.74 13.62
C ASP A 919 26.63 -30.67 12.37
N LEU A 920 26.68 -29.55 11.65
CA LEU A 920 27.62 -29.35 10.54
C LEU A 920 29.09 -29.31 11.03
N LYS A 921 29.40 -28.65 12.15
CA LYS A 921 30.73 -28.73 12.80
C LYS A 921 31.10 -30.17 13.16
N LYS A 922 30.14 -30.94 13.66
CA LYS A 922 30.32 -32.35 14.04
C LYS A 922 30.57 -33.25 12.83
N GLN A 923 29.84 -33.06 11.72
CA GLN A 923 30.11 -33.73 10.45
C GLN A 923 31.48 -33.34 9.87
N LEU A 924 31.84 -32.06 9.92
CA LEU A 924 33.17 -31.58 9.50
C LEU A 924 34.28 -32.21 10.34
N GLY A 925 34.12 -32.30 11.67
CA GLY A 925 35.05 -32.97 12.57
C GLY A 925 35.20 -34.47 12.29
N GLN A 926 34.10 -35.16 11.93
CA GLN A 926 34.14 -36.55 11.46
C GLN A 926 34.93 -36.69 10.15
N LYS A 927 34.70 -35.78 9.18
CA LYS A 927 35.42 -35.79 7.90
C LYS A 927 36.91 -35.44 8.06
N ILE A 928 37.28 -34.54 8.97
CA ILE A 928 38.68 -34.29 9.35
C ILE A 928 39.31 -35.55 9.97
N SER A 929 38.58 -36.28 10.84
CA SER A 929 39.06 -37.56 11.39
C SER A 929 39.26 -38.63 10.31
N GLU A 930 38.39 -38.68 9.31
CA GLU A 930 38.48 -39.59 8.17
C GLU A 930 39.67 -39.24 7.26
N ILE A 931 39.86 -37.97 6.92
CA ILE A 931 41.03 -37.47 6.17
C ILE A 931 42.32 -37.80 6.91
N ASN A 932 42.39 -37.58 8.23
CA ASN A 932 43.58 -37.91 9.02
C ASN A 932 43.90 -39.41 9.02
N LYS A 933 42.89 -40.29 9.05
CA LYS A 933 43.09 -41.75 8.92
C LYS A 933 43.59 -42.14 7.53
N LEU A 934 43.07 -41.49 6.47
CA LEU A 934 43.53 -41.71 5.10
C LEU A 934 44.98 -41.23 4.91
N ASN A 935 45.33 -40.07 5.45
CA ASN A 935 46.71 -39.55 5.45
C ASN A 935 47.66 -40.52 6.17
N SER A 936 47.31 -41.00 7.39
CA SER A 936 48.12 -42.00 8.08
C SER A 936 48.29 -43.30 7.29
N LYS A 937 47.30 -43.69 6.48
CA LYS A 937 47.41 -44.85 5.57
C LYS A 937 48.30 -44.55 4.36
N ILE A 938 48.26 -43.33 3.81
CA ILE A 938 49.15 -42.86 2.73
C ILE A 938 50.59 -42.80 3.23
N ASP A 939 50.84 -42.33 4.46
CA ASP A 939 52.16 -42.30 5.08
C ASP A 939 52.73 -43.72 5.28
N ALA A 940 51.91 -44.64 5.80
CA ALA A 940 52.31 -46.04 5.98
C ALA A 940 52.61 -46.74 4.63
N LEU A 941 51.79 -46.51 3.60
CA LEU A 941 52.06 -47.01 2.24
C LEU A 941 53.30 -46.36 1.61
N SER A 942 53.54 -45.08 1.89
CA SER A 942 54.74 -44.36 1.44
C SER A 942 56.01 -44.88 2.12
N GLN A 943 55.93 -45.24 3.40
CA GLN A 943 57.03 -45.89 4.13
C GLN A 943 57.30 -47.29 3.56
N LEU A 944 56.26 -48.10 3.35
CA LEU A 944 56.39 -49.44 2.75
C LEU A 944 56.98 -49.37 1.33
N ASN A 945 56.55 -48.41 0.50
CA ASN A 945 57.14 -48.16 -0.81
C ASN A 945 58.61 -47.71 -0.74
N ARG A 946 59.04 -46.99 0.30
CA ARG A 946 60.47 -46.69 0.50
C ARG A 946 61.24 -47.97 0.80
N THR A 947 60.75 -48.81 1.71
CA THR A 947 61.35 -50.12 2.03
C THR A 947 61.50 -50.99 0.79
N TYR A 948 60.44 -51.20 0.00
CA TYR A 948 60.53 -52.00 -1.24
C TYR A 948 61.46 -51.38 -2.29
N ASN A 949 61.54 -50.05 -2.39
CA ASN A 949 62.50 -49.40 -3.29
C ASN A 949 63.95 -49.60 -2.84
N ASP A 950 64.22 -49.61 -1.53
CA ASP A 950 65.58 -49.83 -1.01
C ASP A 950 65.97 -51.33 -1.04
N GLU A 951 65.02 -52.24 -0.83
CA GLU A 951 65.18 -53.67 -1.10
C GLU A 951 65.48 -53.92 -2.59
N ASN A 952 64.70 -53.34 -3.51
CA ASN A 952 64.96 -53.44 -4.95
C ASN A 952 66.35 -52.91 -5.33
N LYS A 953 66.76 -51.73 -4.83
CA LYS A 953 68.13 -51.20 -5.05
C LYS A 953 69.21 -52.16 -4.53
N ASN A 954 68.97 -52.82 -3.39
CA ASN A 954 69.92 -53.77 -2.83
C ASN A 954 69.97 -55.07 -3.63
N LEU A 955 68.85 -55.57 -4.16
CA LEU A 955 68.80 -56.68 -5.10
C LEU A 955 69.47 -56.33 -6.44
N SER A 956 69.26 -55.13 -6.97
CA SER A 956 69.98 -54.64 -8.17
C SER A 956 71.49 -54.59 -7.95
N ARG A 957 71.97 -54.12 -6.79
CA ARG A 957 73.40 -54.16 -6.44
C ARG A 957 73.93 -55.59 -6.31
N GLN A 958 73.16 -56.52 -5.74
CA GLN A 958 73.55 -57.93 -5.66
C GLN A 958 73.66 -58.55 -7.06
N LEU A 959 72.70 -58.27 -7.95
CA LEU A 959 72.77 -58.68 -9.36
C LEU A 959 73.95 -58.05 -10.09
N GLU A 960 74.25 -56.78 -9.86
CA GLU A 960 75.43 -56.09 -10.43
C GLU A 960 76.75 -56.72 -9.96
N ILE A 961 76.87 -57.06 -8.67
CA ILE A 961 78.02 -57.76 -8.10
C ILE A 961 78.15 -59.19 -8.67
N LEU A 962 77.04 -59.91 -8.84
CA LEU A 962 77.07 -61.24 -9.47
C LEU A 962 77.42 -61.16 -10.97
N LEU A 963 76.99 -60.11 -11.67
CA LEU A 963 77.34 -59.85 -13.07
C LEU A 963 78.82 -59.45 -13.24
N THR A 964 79.40 -58.67 -12.33
CA THR A 964 80.85 -58.39 -12.36
C THR A 964 81.66 -59.63 -12.02
N GLN A 965 81.28 -60.42 -11.01
CA GLN A 965 81.92 -61.70 -10.70
C GLN A 965 81.84 -62.68 -11.88
N ASN A 966 80.70 -62.77 -12.58
CA ASN A 966 80.55 -63.62 -13.76
C ASN A 966 81.44 -63.14 -14.92
N LYS A 967 81.49 -61.82 -15.18
CA LYS A 967 82.41 -61.21 -16.16
C LYS A 967 83.88 -61.48 -15.82
N GLU A 968 84.29 -61.36 -14.56
CA GLU A 968 85.66 -61.69 -14.15
C GLU A 968 85.96 -63.18 -14.31
N LEU A 969 85.04 -64.08 -13.97
CA LEU A 969 85.21 -65.52 -14.15
C LEU A 969 85.33 -65.88 -15.63
N LEU A 970 84.54 -65.26 -16.51
CA LEU A 970 84.66 -65.40 -17.96
C LEU A 970 86.00 -64.86 -18.47
N GLN A 971 86.45 -63.70 -17.97
CA GLN A 971 87.77 -63.14 -18.32
C GLN A 971 88.93 -64.03 -17.85
N ARG A 972 88.84 -64.63 -16.66
CA ARG A 972 89.80 -65.63 -16.17
C ARG A 972 89.82 -66.85 -17.09
N ALA A 973 88.66 -67.45 -17.36
CA ALA A 973 88.55 -68.63 -18.24
C ALA A 973 89.05 -68.37 -19.68
N LEU A 974 88.85 -67.16 -20.21
CA LEU A 974 89.42 -66.74 -21.49
C LEU A 974 90.93 -66.56 -21.40
N HIS A 975 91.44 -65.93 -20.35
CA HIS A 975 92.88 -65.77 -20.14
C HIS A 975 93.58 -67.12 -19.97
N ASP A 976 93.03 -68.03 -19.17
CA ASP A 976 93.55 -69.39 -18.97
C ASP A 976 93.58 -70.16 -20.30
N LYS A 977 92.54 -70.03 -21.12
CA LYS A 977 92.49 -70.59 -22.49
C LYS A 977 93.59 -69.99 -23.39
N ASP A 978 93.82 -68.69 -23.32
CA ASP A 978 94.89 -68.02 -24.09
C ASP A 978 96.28 -68.45 -23.61
N GLN A 979 96.48 -68.67 -22.30
CA GLN A 979 97.71 -69.26 -21.76
C GLN A 979 97.90 -70.70 -22.26
N TYR A 980 96.86 -71.56 -22.22
CA TYR A 980 96.95 -72.91 -22.80
C TYR A 980 97.23 -72.88 -24.32
N HIS A 981 96.74 -71.89 -25.06
CA HIS A 981 97.10 -71.71 -26.47
C HIS A 981 98.56 -71.26 -26.66
N LEU A 982 99.11 -70.44 -25.76
CA LEU A 982 100.53 -70.07 -25.75
C LEU A 982 101.42 -71.28 -25.39
N GLU A 983 101.07 -72.06 -24.35
CA GLU A 983 101.80 -73.28 -23.99
C GLU A 983 101.76 -74.32 -25.12
N MET A 984 100.59 -74.57 -25.72
CA MET A 984 100.45 -75.46 -26.88
C MET A 984 101.27 -74.97 -28.09
N LYS A 985 101.37 -73.66 -28.29
CA LYS A 985 102.23 -73.08 -29.32
C LYS A 985 103.72 -73.28 -28.99
N ASP A 986 104.15 -73.04 -27.76
CA ASP A 986 105.53 -73.26 -27.35
C ASP A 986 105.92 -74.73 -27.44
N TYR A 987 105.02 -75.68 -27.11
CA TYR A 987 105.22 -77.11 -27.36
C TYR A 987 105.29 -77.43 -28.87
N GLN A 988 104.48 -76.79 -29.70
CA GLN A 988 104.51 -76.97 -31.16
C GLN A 988 105.78 -76.37 -31.80
N ASP A 989 106.29 -75.24 -31.29
CA ASP A 989 107.55 -74.63 -31.71
C ASP A 989 108.75 -75.44 -31.20
N GLN A 990 108.70 -76.02 -30.00
CA GLN A 990 109.67 -77.02 -29.53
C GLN A 990 109.65 -78.30 -30.38
N LEU A 991 108.47 -78.83 -30.73
CA LEU A 991 108.33 -79.98 -31.63
C LEU A 991 108.87 -79.64 -33.03
N SER A 992 108.66 -78.42 -33.51
CA SER A 992 109.18 -77.94 -34.79
C SER A 992 110.70 -77.73 -34.75
N ALA A 993 111.25 -77.29 -33.62
CA ALA A 993 112.70 -77.24 -33.38
C ALA A 993 113.30 -78.65 -33.34
N LEU A 994 112.66 -79.61 -32.66
CA LEU A 994 113.07 -81.02 -32.64
C LEU A 994 113.00 -81.64 -34.04
N ARG A 995 111.97 -81.34 -34.85
CA ARG A 995 111.90 -81.73 -36.26
C ARG A 995 113.06 -81.14 -37.07
N ARG A 996 113.37 -79.85 -36.93
CA ARG A 996 114.55 -79.20 -37.55
C ARG A 996 115.88 -79.75 -37.05
N HIS A 997 115.96 -80.25 -35.81
CA HIS A 997 117.14 -80.91 -35.26
C HIS A 997 117.28 -82.34 -35.78
N LYS A 998 116.17 -83.07 -35.95
CA LYS A 998 116.12 -84.38 -36.63
C LYS A 998 116.53 -84.24 -38.09
N GLU A 999 115.94 -83.30 -38.82
CA GLU A 999 116.29 -82.92 -40.20
C GLU A 999 117.78 -82.62 -40.33
N LYS A 1000 118.36 -81.78 -39.45
CA LYS A 1000 119.81 -81.50 -39.42
C LYS A 1000 120.69 -82.68 -38.99
N LEU A 1001 120.14 -83.72 -38.37
CA LEU A 1001 120.84 -84.97 -38.09
C LEU A 1001 120.74 -85.93 -39.28
N GLU A 1002 119.59 -85.98 -39.95
CA GLU A 1002 119.38 -86.70 -41.20
C GLU A 1002 120.25 -86.11 -42.32
N ASP A 1003 120.33 -84.78 -42.47
CA ASP A 1003 121.28 -84.08 -43.34
C ASP A 1003 122.73 -84.45 -43.03
N LYS A 1004 123.12 -84.47 -41.73
CA LYS A 1004 124.49 -84.86 -41.33
C LYS A 1004 124.79 -86.33 -41.59
N ILE A 1005 123.80 -87.21 -41.47
CA ILE A 1005 123.93 -88.63 -41.79
C ILE A 1005 124.03 -88.80 -43.32
N MET A 1006 123.22 -88.08 -44.09
CA MET A 1006 123.28 -88.04 -45.56
C MET A 1006 124.60 -87.45 -46.07
N ASP A 1007 125.12 -86.40 -45.45
CA ASP A 1007 126.44 -85.84 -45.75
C ASP A 1007 127.58 -86.75 -45.28
N GLN A 1008 127.40 -87.56 -44.22
CA GLN A 1008 128.33 -88.63 -43.88
C GLN A 1008 128.32 -89.75 -44.93
N TYR A 1009 127.16 -90.16 -45.46
CA TYR A 1009 127.11 -91.07 -46.61
C TYR A 1009 127.78 -90.48 -47.85
N ARG A 1010 127.48 -89.21 -48.20
CA ARG A 1010 128.13 -88.47 -49.31
C ARG A 1010 129.64 -88.29 -49.15
N THR A 1011 130.17 -88.24 -47.92
CA THR A 1011 131.62 -88.06 -47.67
C THR A 1011 132.37 -89.37 -47.42
N MET A 1012 131.66 -90.46 -47.13
CA MET A 1012 132.23 -91.82 -47.11
C MET A 1012 132.45 -92.36 -48.53
N GLU A 1013 131.65 -91.94 -49.50
CA GLU A 1013 131.91 -92.22 -50.92
C GLU A 1013 132.95 -91.28 -51.54
N ASN A 1014 134.02 -91.87 -52.08
CA ASN A 1014 134.89 -91.31 -53.12
C ASN A 1014 135.81 -90.12 -52.78
N LYS A 1015 136.75 -90.40 -51.88
CA LYS A 1015 138.05 -89.72 -51.70
C LYS A 1015 138.81 -89.49 -53.01
N LYS A 1016 139.14 -88.22 -53.38
CA LYS A 1016 140.48 -87.78 -53.88
C LYS A 1016 140.60 -86.26 -54.13
N SER A 1017 141.81 -85.74 -53.89
CA SER A 1017 142.39 -84.47 -54.39
C SER A 1017 141.64 -83.13 -54.18
N THR A 1018 141.95 -82.51 -53.04
CA THR A 1018 142.09 -81.05 -52.77
C THR A 1018 143.16 -80.35 -53.67
N PRO A 1019 143.41 -79.01 -53.61
CA PRO A 1019 142.69 -77.85 -53.01
C PRO A 1019 142.42 -76.77 -54.12
N GLU A 1020 142.44 -75.42 -54.03
CA GLU A 1020 142.63 -74.36 -52.99
C GLU A 1020 142.07 -72.99 -53.51
N ARG A 1021 142.07 -71.93 -52.64
CA ARG A 1021 142.23 -70.47 -52.92
C ARG A 1021 141.45 -69.80 -54.09
N LYS A 1022 140.78 -68.63 -53.95
CA LYS A 1022 141.01 -67.44 -53.09
C LYS A 1022 139.68 -66.67 -52.78
N GLN A 1023 139.66 -65.84 -51.73
CA GLN A 1023 138.78 -64.65 -51.59
C GLN A 1023 139.55 -63.37 -51.97
N PRO A 1024 138.89 -62.23 -52.24
CA PRO A 1024 138.58 -61.19 -51.21
C PRO A 1024 137.08 -60.77 -51.21
N LEU A 1025 136.45 -60.24 -50.14
CA LEU A 1025 136.63 -58.97 -49.38
C LEU A 1025 136.40 -57.66 -50.18
N VAL A 1026 135.85 -56.55 -49.63
CA VAL A 1026 134.87 -56.27 -48.53
C VAL A 1026 134.62 -54.75 -48.44
N LYS A 1027 133.40 -54.30 -48.08
CA LYS A 1027 132.97 -53.03 -47.40
C LYS A 1027 131.46 -52.80 -47.67
N ARG A 1028 130.63 -52.20 -46.81
CA ARG A 1028 130.77 -51.49 -45.52
C ARG A 1028 129.47 -51.77 -44.72
N ALA A 1029 129.46 -52.41 -43.56
CA ALA A 1029 129.68 -51.86 -42.21
C ALA A 1029 128.79 -50.62 -41.88
N ALA A 1030 128.00 -50.58 -40.79
CA ALA A 1030 127.71 -51.60 -39.77
C ALA A 1030 126.39 -51.30 -39.00
N LYS A 1031 125.83 -52.29 -38.25
CA LYS A 1031 124.63 -52.15 -37.41
C LYS A 1031 124.79 -52.87 -36.06
N ALA A 1032 124.90 -52.09 -34.97
CA ALA A 1032 124.78 -52.50 -33.56
C ALA A 1032 124.28 -51.27 -32.79
N LEU A 1033 123.25 -51.31 -31.94
CA LEU A 1033 123.09 -52.05 -30.68
C LEU A 1033 124.14 -51.71 -29.62
N ILE A 1034 123.83 -50.70 -28.79
CA ILE A 1034 124.19 -50.58 -27.36
C ILE A 1034 123.18 -49.61 -26.69
N ASN A 1035 123.19 -49.55 -25.35
CA ASN A 1035 122.01 -49.29 -24.53
C ASN A 1035 121.88 -47.83 -23.99
N ARG A 1036 120.63 -47.39 -23.73
CA ARG A 1036 120.18 -46.53 -22.59
C ARG A 1036 120.11 -44.96 -22.67
N ARG A 1037 118.85 -44.47 -22.64
CA ARG A 1037 118.25 -43.23 -22.00
C ARG A 1037 118.08 -41.85 -22.74
N ARG A 1038 116.79 -41.46 -22.88
CA ARG A 1038 116.15 -40.10 -22.97
C ARG A 1038 116.44 -39.25 -24.25
N ALA A 1039 115.54 -38.35 -24.72
CA ALA A 1039 114.34 -37.73 -24.13
C ALA A 1039 113.17 -37.40 -25.12
N THR A 1040 111.94 -37.29 -24.57
CA THR A 1040 110.77 -36.40 -24.90
C THR A 1040 110.15 -36.21 -26.32
N SER A 1041 108.85 -36.57 -26.40
CA SER A 1041 107.64 -35.79 -26.81
C SER A 1041 107.12 -35.63 -28.27
N ASN A 1042 105.80 -35.87 -28.40
CA ASN A 1042 104.76 -35.31 -29.30
C ASN A 1042 104.51 -35.84 -30.75
N GLY A 1043 103.25 -36.18 -31.06
CA GLY A 1043 102.64 -36.09 -32.41
C GLY A 1043 101.63 -37.19 -32.83
N GLY A 1044 100.33 -36.85 -33.00
CA GLY A 1044 99.28 -37.64 -33.70
C GLY A 1044 98.64 -38.84 -32.93
N SER A 1045 97.35 -39.21 -32.95
CA SER A 1045 96.04 -38.73 -33.49
C SER A 1045 95.37 -39.62 -34.55
N THR A 1046 94.19 -40.20 -34.19
CA THR A 1046 93.05 -40.66 -35.05
C THR A 1046 93.35 -41.76 -36.11
N THR A 1047 92.46 -42.67 -36.54
CA THR A 1047 90.97 -42.84 -36.52
C THR A 1047 90.58 -44.34 -36.49
N GLU A 1048 89.45 -44.72 -35.87
CA GLU A 1048 88.57 -45.89 -36.20
C GLU A 1048 87.16 -45.63 -35.58
N ASP A 1049 86.12 -46.42 -35.88
CA ASP A 1049 85.17 -46.21 -37.00
C ASP A 1049 83.73 -46.63 -36.54
N SER A 1050 82.71 -46.24 -37.32
CA SER A 1050 81.33 -46.73 -37.52
C SER A 1050 80.62 -47.72 -36.56
N SER A 1051 79.28 -47.77 -36.42
CA SER A 1051 78.12 -46.85 -36.64
C SER A 1051 76.81 -47.63 -36.28
N VAL A 1052 75.62 -47.09 -36.61
CA VAL A 1052 74.25 -47.70 -36.56
C VAL A 1052 73.41 -47.56 -35.25
N TYR A 1053 72.65 -46.45 -35.22
CA TYR A 1053 71.20 -46.30 -34.93
C TYR A 1053 70.50 -46.89 -33.66
N SER A 1054 70.13 -45.95 -32.76
CA SER A 1054 68.75 -45.61 -32.32
C SER A 1054 67.85 -46.58 -31.52
N ALA A 1055 67.60 -46.20 -30.25
CA ALA A 1055 66.26 -45.94 -29.68
C ALA A 1055 66.40 -44.98 -28.46
N ASP A 1056 65.31 -44.38 -27.96
CA ASP A 1056 65.34 -43.07 -27.27
C ASP A 1056 64.83 -43.03 -25.81
N GLU A 1057 65.10 -41.89 -25.15
CA GLU A 1057 64.48 -41.25 -23.97
C GLU A 1057 64.72 -41.77 -22.52
N ARG A 1058 65.36 -40.86 -21.75
CA ARG A 1058 65.09 -40.42 -20.35
C ARG A 1058 65.44 -41.27 -19.13
N SER A 1059 66.39 -40.72 -18.36
CA SER A 1059 66.20 -40.37 -16.93
C SER A 1059 67.06 -39.14 -16.59
N SER A 1060 66.77 -38.44 -15.48
CA SER A 1060 67.36 -37.12 -15.15
C SER A 1060 68.30 -37.16 -13.89
N PRO A 1061 68.64 -36.06 -13.16
CA PRO A 1061 70.04 -35.65 -13.04
C PRO A 1061 70.57 -35.47 -11.59
N PRO A 1062 71.85 -35.06 -11.40
CA PRO A 1062 72.31 -34.49 -10.13
C PRO A 1062 73.09 -33.15 -10.19
N LEU A 1063 72.74 -32.26 -9.26
CA LEU A 1063 73.48 -31.24 -8.47
C LEU A 1063 74.87 -30.64 -8.86
N ALA A 1064 74.97 -29.31 -8.62
CA ALA A 1064 76.02 -28.53 -7.90
C ALA A 1064 77.17 -27.75 -8.63
N GLY A 1065 77.60 -26.63 -7.99
CA GLY A 1065 78.69 -25.69 -8.38
C GLY A 1065 78.19 -24.43 -9.14
N ASN A 1066 78.35 -23.15 -8.77
CA ASN A 1066 79.29 -22.36 -7.92
C ASN A 1066 80.76 -22.37 -8.39
N SER A 1067 81.49 -21.25 -8.63
CA SER A 1067 81.26 -19.77 -8.62
C SER A 1067 82.38 -19.08 -9.49
N GLN A 1068 82.75 -17.78 -9.54
CA GLN A 1068 82.41 -16.51 -8.84
C GLN A 1068 82.98 -15.25 -9.60
N CYS A 1069 82.29 -14.08 -9.57
CA CYS A 1069 82.79 -12.70 -9.87
C CYS A 1069 83.33 -12.38 -11.30
N SER A 1070 83.40 -11.13 -11.81
CA SER A 1070 83.26 -9.74 -11.27
C SER A 1070 83.09 -8.74 -12.46
N VAL A 1071 82.63 -7.48 -12.35
CA VAL A 1071 81.88 -6.67 -11.35
C VAL A 1071 81.46 -5.30 -11.95
N SER A 1072 80.43 -4.63 -11.40
CA SER A 1072 80.03 -3.20 -11.59
C SER A 1072 79.41 -2.78 -12.96
N THR A 1073 78.54 -1.75 -13.07
CA THR A 1073 78.19 -0.61 -12.18
C THR A 1073 76.67 -0.30 -12.07
N SER A 1074 76.22 0.23 -10.91
CA SER A 1074 75.08 1.19 -10.66
C SER A 1074 73.71 0.98 -11.38
N SER A 1075 72.61 0.59 -10.72
CA SER A 1075 71.73 1.36 -9.77
C SER A 1075 70.73 2.31 -10.49
N GLU A 1076 69.53 2.64 -9.97
CA GLU A 1076 68.96 2.52 -8.60
C GLU A 1076 67.42 2.29 -8.61
N SER A 1077 66.72 2.36 -7.47
CA SER A 1077 65.30 1.96 -7.28
C SER A 1077 64.39 3.11 -6.85
N THR A 1078 63.06 3.00 -7.04
CA THR A 1078 61.99 3.34 -6.05
C THR A 1078 60.57 3.25 -6.66
N SER A 1079 59.55 3.37 -5.79
CA SER A 1079 58.11 3.40 -6.08
C SER A 1079 57.46 4.66 -5.49
N THR A 1080 56.35 5.17 -6.06
CA THR A 1080 55.11 5.68 -5.38
C THR A 1080 54.35 6.81 -6.14
N LEU A 1081 53.04 6.92 -5.83
CA LEU A 1081 52.18 8.13 -5.73
C LEU A 1081 51.78 9.01 -6.96
N SER A 1082 50.48 8.97 -7.25
CA SER A 1082 49.49 10.07 -7.10
C SER A 1082 49.55 11.41 -7.88
N SER A 1083 48.45 11.69 -8.59
CA SER A 1083 47.83 13.02 -8.87
C SER A 1083 48.51 13.98 -9.87
N GLY A 1084 47.73 14.91 -10.45
CA GLY A 1084 48.26 16.19 -10.96
C GLY A 1084 47.90 16.61 -12.40
N VAL A 1085 46.66 17.08 -12.59
CA VAL A 1085 46.06 17.89 -13.68
C VAL A 1085 46.99 18.78 -14.58
N TYR A 1086 46.48 19.09 -15.79
CA TYR A 1086 46.57 20.37 -16.56
C TYR A 1086 47.41 20.49 -17.86
N THR A 1087 46.68 20.84 -18.94
CA THR A 1087 47.02 21.65 -20.15
C THR A 1087 47.87 21.10 -21.31
N SER A 1088 47.47 21.55 -22.51
CA SER A 1088 48.17 21.48 -23.80
C SER A 1088 49.31 22.53 -23.90
N PRO A 1089 50.13 22.49 -24.96
CA PRO A 1089 49.85 23.40 -26.09
C PRO A 1089 50.04 22.77 -27.48
N GLU A 1090 49.75 23.57 -28.52
CA GLU A 1090 49.90 23.28 -29.96
C GLU A 1090 51.37 23.44 -30.42
N ASP A 1091 51.79 22.83 -31.55
CA ASP A 1091 51.80 23.52 -32.86
C ASP A 1091 52.15 22.59 -34.06
N CYS A 1092 52.14 23.16 -35.27
CA CYS A 1092 52.19 22.60 -36.64
C CYS A 1092 53.66 22.32 -37.13
N PRO A 1093 54.02 22.01 -38.41
CA PRO A 1093 53.22 22.16 -39.66
C PRO A 1093 53.45 21.25 -40.92
N LEU A 1094 52.44 21.26 -41.83
CA LEU A 1094 52.50 21.12 -43.32
C LEU A 1094 52.94 19.76 -43.96
N HIS A 1095 52.62 19.38 -45.21
CA HIS A 1095 51.93 20.08 -46.34
C HIS A 1095 51.23 19.13 -47.37
N GLY A 1096 49.96 19.40 -47.74
CA GLY A 1096 49.39 19.14 -49.10
C GLY A 1096 49.01 17.69 -49.50
N SER A 1097 48.18 17.43 -50.52
CA SER A 1097 47.38 18.34 -51.38
C SER A 1097 46.23 17.63 -52.15
N ARG A 1098 45.05 18.28 -52.20
CA ARG A 1098 44.01 18.24 -53.29
C ARG A 1098 43.22 16.93 -53.55
N SER A 1099 42.04 16.95 -54.20
CA SER A 1099 40.79 17.76 -54.06
C SER A 1099 39.81 17.46 -55.21
N PHE A 1100 38.51 17.33 -54.95
CA PHE A 1100 37.44 18.04 -55.71
C PHE A 1100 36.09 17.99 -54.94
N SER A 1101 35.12 18.78 -55.38
CA SER A 1101 33.87 19.08 -54.64
C SER A 1101 32.76 19.57 -55.58
N GLN A 1102 31.49 19.30 -55.25
CA GLN A 1102 30.42 20.31 -55.32
C GLN A 1102 29.12 19.92 -54.57
N LYS A 1103 28.28 20.93 -54.31
CA LYS A 1103 26.95 20.84 -53.68
C LYS A 1103 25.87 21.23 -54.71
N SER A 1104 24.60 20.82 -54.54
CA SER A 1104 23.46 21.76 -54.32
C SER A 1104 22.05 21.13 -54.34
N ALA A 1105 21.29 21.39 -53.27
CA ALA A 1105 19.91 21.92 -53.22
C ALA A 1105 18.68 21.26 -53.92
N LEU A 1106 17.62 21.07 -53.08
CA LEU A 1106 16.18 21.40 -53.29
C LEU A 1106 15.17 20.49 -54.07
N LYS A 1107 14.34 19.80 -53.26
CA LYS A 1107 12.85 19.95 -53.15
C LYS A 1107 11.86 19.10 -54.02
N LEU A 1108 10.72 18.76 -53.39
CA LEU A 1108 9.35 18.43 -53.90
C LEU A 1108 8.86 16.97 -54.16
N MET A 1109 7.60 16.73 -53.73
CA MET A 1109 6.55 15.77 -54.19
C MET A 1109 6.56 14.25 -53.87
N THR A 1110 6.01 13.92 -52.69
CA THR A 1110 4.84 13.02 -52.45
C THR A 1110 4.41 11.91 -53.44
N SER A 1111 4.24 10.68 -52.95
CA SER A 1111 3.04 9.80 -53.11
C SER A 1111 3.22 8.45 -52.37
N ALA A 1112 2.25 7.52 -52.38
CA ALA A 1112 1.06 7.48 -51.49
C ALA A 1112 0.34 6.10 -51.55
N SER A 1113 -0.08 5.53 -50.41
CA SER A 1113 -1.07 4.42 -50.27
C SER A 1113 -1.39 4.18 -48.78
N THR A 1114 -2.50 4.73 -48.24
CA THR A 1114 -3.82 4.08 -47.99
C THR A 1114 -3.83 3.08 -46.80
N SER A 1115 -4.45 3.29 -45.62
CA SER A 1115 -5.75 3.92 -45.22
C SER A 1115 -6.94 2.93 -45.30
N SER A 1116 -7.90 2.82 -44.36
CA SER A 1116 -8.17 3.57 -43.09
C SER A 1116 -9.21 2.86 -42.20
N PHE A 1117 -9.28 3.26 -40.92
CA PHE A 1117 -10.40 3.04 -39.99
C PHE A 1117 -11.48 4.15 -40.08
N SER A 1118 -12.73 3.82 -39.69
CA SER A 1118 -13.83 4.66 -39.18
C SER A 1118 -14.29 5.99 -39.85
N ARG A 1119 -15.62 6.19 -39.89
CA ARG A 1119 -16.30 7.51 -39.90
C ARG A 1119 -17.58 7.47 -39.04
N ILE A 1120 -18.06 8.66 -38.65
CA ILE A 1120 -19.07 8.89 -37.60
C ILE A 1120 -20.00 10.05 -38.01
N LEU A 1121 -21.32 9.88 -37.87
CA LEU A 1121 -22.41 10.90 -37.78
C LEU A 1121 -22.65 11.85 -39.00
N SER A 1122 -23.84 12.46 -39.25
CA SER A 1122 -25.21 12.34 -38.68
C SER A 1122 -26.29 13.14 -39.48
N LEU A 1123 -27.56 13.05 -39.04
CA LEU A 1123 -28.65 14.07 -38.99
C LEU A 1123 -29.92 13.96 -39.90
N ARG A 1124 -31.08 14.19 -39.23
CA ARG A 1124 -32.39 14.74 -39.71
C ARG A 1124 -33.32 13.82 -40.56
N ARG A 1125 -34.67 13.88 -40.45
CA ARG A 1125 -35.62 14.48 -39.45
C ARG A 1125 -37.07 14.01 -39.73
N LEU A 1126 -37.94 13.91 -38.70
CA LEU A 1126 -39.43 14.02 -38.62
C LEU A 1126 -39.87 13.26 -37.32
N LYS A 1127 -40.50 13.80 -36.25
CA LYS A 1127 -41.68 14.68 -36.03
C LYS A 1127 -43.02 13.91 -36.16
N ASN A 1128 -43.98 13.84 -35.21
CA ASN A 1128 -44.22 14.28 -33.79
C ASN A 1128 -45.50 13.53 -33.28
N PRO A 1129 -46.10 13.75 -32.07
CA PRO A 1129 -45.63 14.21 -30.74
C PRO A 1129 -46.16 13.37 -29.53
N SER A 1130 -45.94 13.83 -28.28
CA SER A 1130 -46.71 13.55 -27.02
C SER A 1130 -46.74 12.10 -26.46
N SER A 1131 -46.80 11.86 -25.13
CA SER A 1131 -46.60 12.72 -23.94
C SER A 1131 -46.48 11.89 -22.64
N SER A 1132 -45.89 12.49 -21.60
CA SER A 1132 -45.98 12.12 -20.18
C SER A 1132 -45.31 10.84 -19.67
N ARG A 1133 -44.95 10.95 -18.39
CA ARG A 1133 -44.13 10.11 -17.50
C ARG A 1133 -44.89 8.90 -16.92
N ASP A 1134 -44.16 8.20 -16.05
CA ASP A 1134 -44.63 7.41 -14.90
C ASP A 1134 -45.25 6.04 -15.21
N LEU A 1135 -45.32 5.08 -14.27
CA LEU A 1135 -44.35 4.55 -13.29
C LEU A 1135 -45.05 3.34 -12.63
N LYS A 1136 -44.39 2.19 -12.47
CA LYS A 1136 -44.90 0.96 -11.79
C LYS A 1136 -46.02 0.21 -12.54
N GLU A 1137 -45.92 -1.11 -12.74
CA GLU A 1137 -46.30 -2.24 -11.86
C GLU A 1137 -47.81 -2.28 -11.51
N SER A 1138 -48.52 -3.43 -11.47
CA SER A 1138 -48.26 -4.78 -11.99
C SER A 1138 -49.50 -5.68 -11.79
N ILE A 1139 -50.05 -6.32 -12.83
CA ILE A 1139 -50.88 -7.55 -12.72
C ILE A 1139 -50.55 -8.43 -13.97
N LEU A 1140 -49.95 -9.63 -13.91
CA LEU A 1140 -50.24 -10.92 -13.26
C LEU A 1140 -51.28 -11.83 -13.95
N GLN A 1141 -50.83 -12.58 -14.98
CA GLN A 1141 -51.10 -14.02 -15.21
C GLN A 1141 -50.42 -14.46 -16.55
N GLY A 1142 -49.80 -15.63 -16.69
CA GLY A 1142 -49.45 -16.65 -15.69
C GLY A 1142 -49.84 -18.08 -16.11
N ALA A 1143 -49.14 -18.70 -17.07
CA ALA A 1143 -49.36 -20.11 -17.43
C ALA A 1143 -48.12 -20.80 -18.04
N TYR A 1144 -47.85 -22.02 -17.58
CA TYR A 1144 -46.98 -23.09 -18.13
C TYR A 1144 -45.54 -22.79 -18.59
N THR A 1145 -44.58 -23.23 -17.76
CA THR A 1145 -43.34 -23.87 -18.21
C THR A 1145 -43.11 -25.18 -17.44
N ASN A 1146 -42.94 -26.29 -18.16
CA ASN A 1146 -42.33 -27.53 -17.63
C ASN A 1146 -41.64 -28.29 -18.77
N PRO A 1147 -40.34 -28.05 -19.02
CA PRO A 1147 -39.62 -28.59 -20.16
C PRO A 1147 -38.94 -29.93 -19.83
N ASN A 1148 -39.66 -31.04 -19.89
CA ASN A 1148 -39.06 -32.38 -19.71
C ASN A 1148 -39.42 -33.37 -20.83
N VAL A 1149 -39.41 -32.91 -22.08
CA VAL A 1149 -39.55 -33.75 -23.29
C VAL A 1149 -38.63 -33.25 -24.42
N ARG A 1150 -37.41 -33.82 -24.56
CA ARG A 1150 -36.81 -34.26 -25.86
C ARG A 1150 -35.35 -34.70 -25.78
N LYS A 1151 -35.14 -36.02 -25.90
CA LYS A 1151 -34.04 -36.80 -26.54
C LYS A 1151 -34.24 -38.25 -26.05
N MET A 1152 -34.23 -39.33 -26.84
CA MET A 1152 -33.90 -39.61 -28.26
C MET A 1152 -34.89 -40.71 -28.76
N ILE A 1153 -35.06 -41.06 -30.04
CA ILE A 1153 -34.44 -40.65 -31.33
C ILE A 1153 -35.51 -40.74 -32.47
N ASP A 1154 -35.16 -40.49 -33.74
CA ASP A 1154 -35.61 -41.21 -34.98
C ASP A 1154 -35.44 -40.32 -36.23
N GLY A 1155 -34.85 -40.79 -37.34
CA GLY A 1155 -34.15 -42.06 -37.59
C GLY A 1155 -33.73 -42.17 -39.08
N PRO A 1156 -32.83 -43.10 -39.45
CA PRO A 1156 -32.61 -43.46 -40.86
C PRO A 1156 -33.53 -44.63 -41.27
N PHE A 1157 -34.37 -44.40 -42.29
CA PHE A 1157 -34.81 -45.36 -43.31
C PHE A 1157 -34.79 -46.88 -42.96
N TYR A 1158 -35.93 -47.49 -42.62
CA TYR A 1158 -36.91 -48.08 -43.57
C TYR A 1158 -38.06 -48.83 -42.86
N ASP A 1159 -39.21 -48.92 -43.56
CA ASP A 1159 -40.42 -49.73 -43.33
C ASP A 1159 -40.99 -49.87 -41.89
#